data_AF-A0A1X2ENN1-F1
#
_entry.id   AF-A0A1X2ENN1-F1
#
_cell.length_a   1.000
_cell.length_b   1.000
_cell.length_c   1.000
_cell.angle_alpha   90.00
_cell.angle_beta   90.00
_cell.angle_gamma   90.00
#
_symmetry.space_group_name_H-M   'P 1'
#
loop_
_entity.id
_entity.type
_entity.pdbx_description
1 polymer ?
#
loop_
_entity_poly.entity_id
_entity_poly.type
_entity_poly.pdbx_seq_one_letter_code
_entity_poly.pdbx_strand_id
1 'polypeptide(L)'
;MDGGVSSDGAALEKRLASLDDGIRVLDEAGEVGKVTRIRRVIDGLRLVLLQPGGCAAVRARTQALEQAGLFLGTDWGAPQTLLPALSGGALHSENADTVVLEAVNELRLLAVANGDYIHPLVSAEQARHHLSQVLALNLSLLFTPPTEAEREQQGRMAKVTRDLFAYLVEEIGYDGVLDRLVDEIWRILRQRPIQVDQIKQMITQIAVAIHDPDIDLGTAARGVDRLITSLYGTTDACREDPGVDVYRARLESMDEPTLQYEAAGFARSMHDTGLVSPYHAVLLRFLLEKGDYLLAEALGLSSTGRDCLLCYHDLVHALITAAVHTETAQCIYGLALLLERGILYQPAVAPSLWRQLALPLSAYSRERLTLAFGTEQEPLTWLLAGTLSMLGLPLGVGQGDNPTCQSARALSMWSYNDPDYLLQTIVWAARDDEIVMHFEGQPLSSRDSASGVATKLPVDLDPVSLLVVPHLDRIYAEMGRRCAGREGDPHRWVNPEFHGWWAGRGFRINVDVESGDLVDLDGFLRHFYGAYHPFYNGNQPLIHPQPAGVAVTDSAARFIGWHAIAVLRVSLDPNETMRVYFYNPNNDSGQDWGDGVVVSTAGHGERFGEASLPFEQFASRLYIFHFDPLEPGTPAAVTQDELDRVVGFIQRSWGADRMAAVETAG
;
A
#
# COMPACT_ATOMS: atom_id res chain seq x y z
N MET A 1 -50.01 -1.64 37.34
CA MET A 1 -48.73 -2.36 37.40
C MET A 1 -47.76 -1.54 36.60
N ASP A 2 -46.98 -0.73 37.31
CA ASP A 2 -45.91 0.10 36.74
C ASP A 2 -44.86 -0.81 36.08
N GLY A 3 -44.73 -0.70 34.77
CA GLY A 3 -43.58 -1.22 34.05
C GLY A 3 -42.42 -0.28 34.29
N GLY A 4 -41.51 -0.67 35.19
CA GLY A 4 -40.31 0.10 35.49
C GLY A 4 -39.51 0.36 34.21
N VAL A 5 -39.31 1.63 33.90
CA VAL A 5 -38.29 2.06 32.92
C VAL A 5 -36.96 1.52 33.42
N SER A 6 -36.30 0.68 32.63
CA SER A 6 -34.94 0.21 32.89
C SER A 6 -34.05 1.41 33.27
N SER A 7 -33.24 1.28 34.33
CA SER A 7 -32.34 2.35 34.81
C SER A 7 -31.43 2.91 33.71
N ASP A 8 -31.15 2.10 32.69
CA ASP A 8 -30.26 2.43 31.58
C ASP A 8 -30.94 3.36 30.57
N GLY A 9 -32.27 3.22 30.38
CA GLY A 9 -33.05 4.10 29.50
C GLY A 9 -33.15 5.53 30.02
N ALA A 10 -33.37 5.69 31.33
CA ALA A 10 -33.45 7.01 31.97
C ALA A 10 -32.10 7.77 31.95
N ALA A 11 -30.98 7.03 32.01
CA ALA A 11 -29.64 7.61 31.90
C ALA A 11 -29.35 8.12 30.47
N LEU A 12 -29.75 7.36 29.44
CA LEU A 12 -29.62 7.76 28.05
C LEU A 12 -30.47 9.00 27.76
N GLU A 13 -31.75 9.03 28.14
CA GLU A 13 -32.64 10.18 27.93
C GLU A 13 -32.07 11.49 28.50
N LYS A 14 -31.55 11.44 29.73
CA LYS A 14 -30.92 12.61 30.36
C LYS A 14 -29.69 13.10 29.60
N ARG A 15 -28.85 12.18 29.10
CA ARG A 15 -27.65 12.52 28.32
C ARG A 15 -28.03 13.09 26.96
N LEU A 16 -29.06 12.54 26.31
CA LEU A 16 -29.59 13.04 25.04
C LEU A 16 -30.15 14.45 25.18
N ALA A 17 -30.92 14.75 26.25
CA ALA A 17 -31.40 16.10 26.49
C ALA A 17 -30.26 17.12 26.62
N SER A 18 -29.15 16.73 27.25
CA SER A 18 -27.96 17.58 27.37
C SER A 18 -27.21 17.74 26.05
N LEU A 19 -27.14 16.67 25.25
CA LEU A 19 -26.56 16.70 23.91
C LEU A 19 -27.38 17.59 22.96
N ASP A 20 -28.71 17.45 22.97
CA ASP A 20 -29.63 18.23 22.13
C ASP A 20 -29.52 19.73 22.43
N ASP A 21 -29.41 20.12 23.71
CA ASP A 21 -29.11 21.51 24.07
C ASP A 21 -27.73 21.96 23.57
N GLY A 22 -26.72 21.08 23.66
CA GLY A 22 -25.38 21.34 23.13
C GLY A 22 -25.37 21.58 21.63
N ILE A 23 -26.08 20.75 20.86
CA ILE A 23 -26.23 20.86 19.41
C ILE A 23 -26.87 22.19 19.06
N ARG A 24 -27.99 22.55 19.70
CA ARG A 24 -28.67 23.83 19.49
C ARG A 24 -27.76 25.03 19.78
N VAL A 25 -27.03 24.99 20.90
CA VAL A 25 -26.10 26.08 21.28
C VAL A 25 -24.93 26.19 20.31
N LEU A 26 -24.48 25.09 19.71
CA LEU A 26 -23.44 25.08 18.69
C LEU A 26 -23.97 25.65 17.36
N ASP A 27 -25.18 25.25 16.95
CA ASP A 27 -25.83 25.71 15.74
C ASP A 27 -26.10 27.24 15.77
N GLU A 28 -26.58 27.75 16.90
CA GLU A 28 -26.82 29.18 17.12
C GLU A 28 -25.53 30.02 17.23
N ALA A 29 -24.35 29.41 17.26
CA ALA A 29 -23.08 30.11 17.40
C ALA A 29 -22.53 30.60 16.04
N GLY A 30 -22.00 31.83 16.00
CA GLY A 30 -21.17 32.29 14.88
C GLY A 30 -19.86 31.50 14.78
N GLU A 31 -19.17 31.55 13.63
CA GLU A 31 -18.00 30.69 13.34
C GLU A 31 -16.93 30.68 14.43
N VAL A 32 -16.55 31.85 14.96
CA VAL A 32 -15.56 31.99 16.05
C VAL A 32 -16.08 31.36 17.36
N GLY A 33 -17.38 31.41 17.61
CA GLY A 33 -18.02 30.82 18.78
C GLY A 33 -18.11 29.29 18.72
N LYS A 34 -18.16 28.71 17.51
CA LYS A 34 -18.26 27.25 17.33
C LYS A 34 -17.03 26.53 17.88
N VAL A 35 -15.83 27.07 17.69
CA VAL A 35 -14.55 26.51 18.17
C VAL A 35 -14.56 26.22 19.68
N THR A 36 -15.19 27.08 20.49
CA THR A 36 -15.25 26.89 21.96
C THR A 36 -16.44 26.03 22.41
N ARG A 37 -17.51 25.98 21.62
CA ARG A 37 -18.75 25.26 21.96
C ARG A 37 -18.75 23.80 21.49
N ILE A 38 -17.97 23.48 20.47
CA ILE A 38 -17.85 22.12 19.91
C ILE A 38 -17.42 21.11 20.98
N ARG A 39 -16.57 21.53 21.92
CA ARG A 39 -16.09 20.66 23.00
C ARG A 39 -17.24 20.09 23.83
N ARG A 40 -18.23 20.92 24.13
CA ARG A 40 -19.42 20.50 24.89
C ARG A 40 -20.22 19.42 24.16
N VAL A 41 -20.28 19.49 22.83
CA VAL A 41 -20.96 18.50 21.99
C VAL A 41 -20.16 17.20 21.94
N ILE A 42 -18.84 17.26 21.74
CA ILE A 42 -17.96 16.07 21.74
C ILE A 42 -18.03 15.32 23.09
N ASP A 43 -17.96 16.05 24.21
CA ASP A 43 -18.07 15.45 25.54
C ASP A 43 -19.46 14.82 25.77
N GLY A 44 -20.53 15.45 25.25
CA GLY A 44 -21.88 14.90 25.26
C GLY A 44 -22.02 13.61 24.44
N LEU A 45 -21.48 13.60 23.21
CA LEU A 45 -21.45 12.44 22.32
C LEU A 45 -20.71 11.27 22.96
N ARG A 46 -19.55 11.52 23.58
CA ARG A 46 -18.78 10.50 24.33
C ARG A 46 -19.65 9.82 25.39
N LEU A 47 -20.43 10.61 26.14
CA LEU A 47 -21.32 10.06 27.16
C LEU A 47 -22.50 9.29 26.57
N VAL A 48 -23.06 9.73 25.45
CA VAL A 48 -24.18 9.03 24.79
C VAL A 48 -23.72 7.71 24.18
N LEU A 49 -22.59 7.69 23.47
CA LEU A 49 -22.04 6.49 22.83
C LEU A 49 -21.69 5.38 23.83
N LEU A 50 -21.41 5.73 25.09
CA LEU A 50 -21.17 4.76 26.16
C LEU A 50 -22.43 4.08 26.71
N GLN A 51 -23.63 4.43 26.23
CA GLN A 51 -24.89 3.86 26.72
C GLN A 51 -25.45 2.83 25.73
N PRO A 52 -26.15 1.80 26.23
CA PRO A 52 -26.95 0.93 25.36
C PRO A 52 -27.91 1.76 24.48
N GLY A 53 -27.94 1.51 23.17
CA GLY A 53 -28.72 2.29 22.20
C GLY A 53 -28.13 3.65 21.83
N GLY A 54 -26.93 3.99 22.32
CA GLY A 54 -26.25 5.27 22.04
C GLY A 54 -25.98 5.49 20.55
N CYS A 55 -25.50 4.46 19.83
CA CYS A 55 -25.21 4.53 18.40
C CYS A 55 -26.46 4.90 17.57
N ALA A 56 -27.59 4.20 17.78
CA ALA A 56 -28.86 4.52 17.13
C ALA A 56 -29.34 5.94 17.48
N ALA A 57 -29.20 6.36 18.75
CA ALA A 57 -29.62 7.69 19.17
C ALA A 57 -28.77 8.82 18.57
N VAL A 58 -27.46 8.59 18.36
CA VAL A 58 -26.55 9.50 17.66
C VAL A 58 -26.85 9.52 16.17
N ARG A 59 -27.05 8.35 15.52
CA ARG A 59 -27.43 8.25 14.09
C ARG A 59 -28.63 9.15 13.77
N ALA A 60 -29.67 9.10 14.59
CA ALA A 60 -30.88 9.92 14.43
C ALA A 60 -30.62 11.45 14.51
N ARG A 61 -29.44 11.88 14.96
CA ARG A 61 -29.04 13.29 15.13
C ARG A 61 -27.90 13.71 14.21
N THR A 62 -27.39 12.82 13.36
CA THR A 62 -26.21 13.06 12.50
C THR A 62 -26.38 14.29 11.61
N GLN A 63 -27.54 14.45 10.97
CA GLN A 63 -27.82 15.63 10.16
C GLN A 63 -27.76 16.93 10.97
N ALA A 64 -28.35 16.96 12.18
CA ALA A 64 -28.32 18.14 13.04
C ALA A 64 -26.91 18.44 13.57
N LEU A 65 -26.14 17.39 13.91
CA LEU A 65 -24.75 17.51 14.35
C LEU A 65 -23.86 18.11 13.26
N GLU A 66 -24.01 17.63 12.02
CA GLU A 66 -23.25 18.14 10.88
C GLU A 66 -23.63 19.59 10.57
N GLN A 67 -24.92 19.91 10.49
CA GLN A 67 -25.41 21.28 10.25
C GLN A 67 -24.94 22.26 11.33
N ALA A 68 -24.93 21.83 12.60
CA ALA A 68 -24.40 22.62 13.70
C ALA A 68 -22.88 22.89 13.54
N GLY A 69 -22.17 22.10 12.74
CA GLY A 69 -20.75 22.29 12.43
C GLY A 69 -19.82 21.41 13.28
N LEU A 70 -20.25 20.19 13.67
CA LEU A 70 -19.39 19.24 14.39
C LEU A 70 -18.08 18.94 13.64
N PHE A 71 -18.10 18.92 12.31
CA PHE A 71 -16.94 18.59 11.49
C PHE A 71 -16.25 19.82 10.90
N LEU A 72 -16.56 21.03 11.40
CA LEU A 72 -16.00 22.26 10.85
C LEU A 72 -14.48 22.30 11.07
N GLY A 73 -13.72 22.45 9.99
CA GLY A 73 -12.26 22.55 10.03
C GLY A 73 -11.55 21.21 10.23
N THR A 74 -12.24 20.09 10.04
CA THR A 74 -11.65 18.74 10.11
C THR A 74 -11.85 17.99 8.78
N ASP A 75 -11.08 16.91 8.56
CA ASP A 75 -11.20 16.09 7.35
C ASP A 75 -12.59 15.46 7.20
N TRP A 76 -13.25 15.13 8.31
CA TRP A 76 -14.64 14.67 8.35
C TRP A 76 -15.64 15.71 7.81
N GLY A 77 -15.26 16.97 7.64
CA GLY A 77 -16.10 17.98 6.99
C GLY A 77 -16.34 17.70 5.50
N ALA A 78 -15.51 16.86 4.88
CA ALA A 78 -15.63 16.43 3.49
C ALA A 78 -15.74 14.89 3.41
N PRO A 79 -16.88 14.29 3.80
CA PRO A 79 -17.03 12.83 3.88
C PRO A 79 -16.72 12.10 2.57
N GLN A 80 -16.97 12.73 1.42
CA GLN A 80 -16.71 12.15 0.10
C GLN A 80 -15.22 11.92 -0.21
N THR A 81 -14.31 12.49 0.60
CA THR A 81 -12.86 12.37 0.42
C THR A 81 -12.20 11.47 1.47
N LEU A 82 -12.97 10.90 2.40
CA LEU A 82 -12.44 10.04 3.47
C LEU A 82 -11.99 8.67 2.93
N LEU A 83 -10.84 8.21 3.41
CA LEU A 83 -10.25 6.91 3.05
C LEU A 83 -10.55 5.86 4.14
N PRO A 84 -11.26 4.76 3.83
CA PRO A 84 -11.58 3.71 4.80
C PRO A 84 -10.37 3.10 5.51
N ALA A 85 -9.21 3.05 4.85
CA ALA A 85 -7.98 2.53 5.44
C ALA A 85 -7.48 3.32 6.65
N LEU A 86 -7.84 4.59 6.76
CA LEU A 86 -7.43 5.45 7.88
C LEU A 86 -8.38 5.33 9.09
N SER A 87 -9.60 4.81 8.90
CA SER A 87 -10.59 4.65 9.96
C SER A 87 -10.08 3.79 11.10
N GLY A 88 -9.32 2.72 10.79
CA GLY A 88 -8.71 1.87 11.82
C GLY A 88 -7.80 2.66 12.76
N GLY A 89 -6.92 3.52 12.23
CA GLY A 89 -6.06 4.38 13.04
C GLY A 89 -6.84 5.39 13.88
N ALA A 90 -7.90 5.97 13.32
CA ALA A 90 -8.76 6.91 14.03
C ALA A 90 -9.54 6.25 15.19
N LEU A 91 -10.07 5.05 14.96
CA LEU A 91 -10.82 4.25 15.94
C LEU A 91 -9.94 3.66 17.05
N HIS A 92 -8.67 3.39 16.75
CA HIS A 92 -7.67 2.89 17.73
C HIS A 92 -6.84 4.02 18.38
N SER A 93 -7.14 5.29 18.07
CA SER A 93 -6.43 6.44 18.61
C SER A 93 -6.49 6.50 20.15
N GLU A 94 -5.38 6.92 20.77
CA GLU A 94 -5.32 7.28 22.19
C GLU A 94 -6.12 8.57 22.46
N ASN A 95 -6.36 9.39 21.43
CA ASN A 95 -7.18 10.58 21.53
C ASN A 95 -8.68 10.23 21.41
N ALA A 96 -9.36 10.24 22.55
CA ALA A 96 -10.79 9.95 22.61
C ALA A 96 -11.69 10.95 21.85
N ASP A 97 -11.21 12.14 21.45
CA ASP A 97 -11.98 13.04 20.58
C ASP A 97 -11.98 12.53 19.13
N THR A 98 -10.83 12.04 18.65
CA THR A 98 -10.67 11.42 17.32
C THR A 98 -11.58 10.22 17.18
N VAL A 99 -11.60 9.32 18.17
CA VAL A 99 -12.49 8.14 18.16
C VAL A 99 -13.96 8.54 18.10
N VAL A 100 -14.38 9.58 18.82
CA VAL A 100 -15.77 10.07 18.81
C VAL A 100 -16.13 10.69 17.47
N LEU A 101 -15.25 11.50 16.88
CA LEU A 101 -15.51 12.11 15.57
C LEU A 101 -15.63 11.04 14.47
N GLU A 102 -14.74 10.06 14.47
CA GLU A 102 -14.80 8.91 13.56
C GLU A 102 -16.08 8.11 13.76
N ALA A 103 -16.43 7.76 15.00
CA ALA A 103 -17.67 7.02 15.29
C ALA A 103 -18.92 7.77 14.82
N VAL A 104 -18.98 9.08 15.00
CA VAL A 104 -20.11 9.90 14.54
C VAL A 104 -20.12 10.04 13.03
N ASN A 105 -18.94 10.08 12.38
CA ASN A 105 -18.83 10.02 10.93
C ASN A 105 -19.41 8.71 10.36
N GLU A 106 -19.02 7.56 10.91
CA GLU A 106 -19.54 6.27 10.46
C GLU A 106 -21.07 6.20 10.62
N LEU A 107 -21.60 6.73 11.74
CA LEU A 107 -23.05 6.82 11.95
C LEU A 107 -23.74 7.80 10.98
N ARG A 108 -23.08 8.91 10.59
CA ARG A 108 -23.56 9.83 9.55
C ARG A 108 -23.64 9.10 8.21
N LEU A 109 -22.57 8.42 7.81
CA LEU A 109 -22.55 7.65 6.58
C LEU A 109 -23.61 6.55 6.59
N LEU A 110 -23.84 5.90 7.75
CA LEU A 110 -24.90 4.89 7.87
C LEU A 110 -26.30 5.50 7.65
N ALA A 111 -26.56 6.68 8.21
CA ALA A 111 -27.81 7.41 7.96
C ALA A 111 -28.00 7.73 6.47
N VAL A 112 -26.91 8.08 5.76
CA VAL A 112 -26.93 8.32 4.31
C VAL A 112 -27.17 7.04 3.52
N ALA A 113 -26.46 5.96 3.88
CA ALA A 113 -26.57 4.65 3.22
C ALA A 113 -27.97 4.03 3.32
N ASN A 114 -28.70 4.35 4.39
CA ASN A 114 -30.07 3.89 4.64
C ASN A 114 -31.15 4.88 4.16
N GLY A 115 -30.76 6.04 3.64
CA GLY A 115 -31.69 7.05 3.12
C GLY A 115 -32.38 7.89 4.19
N ASP A 116 -31.97 7.79 5.46
CA ASP A 116 -32.46 8.64 6.55
C ASP A 116 -31.98 10.09 6.37
N TYR A 117 -30.82 10.26 5.73
CA TYR A 117 -30.22 11.56 5.47
C TYR A 117 -29.77 11.67 4.01
N ILE A 118 -30.37 12.59 3.26
CA ILE A 118 -29.94 12.91 1.90
C ILE A 118 -28.79 13.91 1.98
N HIS A 119 -27.55 13.41 1.92
CA HIS A 119 -26.35 14.23 1.98
C HIS A 119 -26.03 14.87 0.61
N PRO A 120 -25.64 16.16 0.56
CA PRO A 120 -25.41 16.86 -0.72
C PRO A 120 -24.20 16.37 -1.52
N LEU A 121 -23.20 15.76 -0.86
CA LEU A 121 -21.93 15.37 -1.50
C LEU A 121 -21.68 13.85 -1.55
N VAL A 122 -22.53 13.05 -0.89
CA VAL A 122 -22.30 11.60 -0.74
C VAL A 122 -23.60 10.89 -1.07
N SER A 123 -23.56 9.97 -2.04
CA SER A 123 -24.70 9.13 -2.38
C SER A 123 -24.86 7.97 -1.37
N ALA A 124 -26.06 7.41 -1.28
CA ALA A 124 -26.30 6.22 -0.45
C ALA A 124 -25.40 5.03 -0.84
N GLU A 125 -25.07 4.90 -2.12
CA GLU A 125 -24.16 3.88 -2.62
C GLU A 125 -22.72 4.12 -2.17
N GLN A 126 -22.22 5.36 -2.28
CA GLN A 126 -20.88 5.74 -1.81
C GLN A 126 -20.74 5.53 -0.30
N ALA A 127 -21.73 5.94 0.48
CA ALA A 127 -21.71 5.76 1.94
C ALA A 127 -21.71 4.27 2.32
N ARG A 128 -22.54 3.46 1.66
CA ARG A 128 -22.55 2.00 1.86
C ARG A 128 -21.22 1.37 1.50
N HIS A 129 -20.62 1.80 0.39
CA HIS A 129 -19.30 1.32 -0.05
C HIS A 129 -18.20 1.64 0.97
N HIS A 130 -18.15 2.89 1.46
CA HIS A 130 -17.20 3.32 2.48
C HIS A 130 -17.32 2.47 3.75
N LEU A 131 -18.54 2.33 4.29
CA LEU A 131 -18.79 1.56 5.52
C LEU A 131 -18.42 0.09 5.36
N SER A 132 -18.72 -0.52 4.21
CA SER A 132 -18.31 -1.90 3.93
C SER A 132 -16.79 -2.05 3.98
N GLN A 133 -16.03 -1.09 3.44
CA GLN A 133 -14.56 -1.13 3.51
C GLN A 133 -14.04 -0.89 4.93
N VAL A 134 -14.64 0.04 5.69
CA VAL A 134 -14.27 0.27 7.10
C VAL A 134 -14.47 -0.98 7.95
N LEU A 135 -15.62 -1.64 7.80
CA LEU A 135 -15.94 -2.89 8.49
C LEU A 135 -14.97 -4.01 8.11
N ALA A 136 -14.69 -4.13 6.81
CA ALA A 136 -13.81 -5.13 6.24
C ALA A 136 -12.36 -5.02 6.76
N LEU A 137 -11.80 -3.81 6.78
CA LEU A 137 -10.42 -3.56 7.24
C LEU A 137 -10.24 -3.68 8.76
N ASN A 138 -11.36 -3.73 9.49
CA ASN A 138 -11.38 -3.73 10.95
C ASN A 138 -12.21 -4.90 11.50
N LEU A 139 -12.29 -6.00 10.75
CA LEU A 139 -13.16 -7.13 11.03
C LEU A 139 -12.90 -7.77 12.40
N SER A 140 -11.66 -7.71 12.90
CA SER A 140 -11.28 -8.14 14.25
C SER A 140 -12.10 -7.49 15.37
N LEU A 141 -12.55 -6.24 15.18
CA LEU A 141 -13.39 -5.52 16.15
C LEU A 141 -14.78 -6.15 16.32
N LEU A 142 -15.26 -6.93 15.34
CA LEU A 142 -16.53 -7.64 15.42
C LEU A 142 -16.42 -8.95 16.22
N PHE A 143 -15.28 -9.63 16.11
CA PHE A 143 -15.15 -11.02 16.55
C PHE A 143 -14.24 -11.22 17.76
N THR A 144 -13.44 -10.21 18.13
CA THR A 144 -12.44 -10.34 19.20
C THR A 144 -12.73 -9.37 20.36
N PRO A 145 -12.75 -9.86 21.61
CA PRO A 145 -12.88 -8.98 22.78
C PRO A 145 -11.66 -8.05 22.91
N PRO A 146 -11.80 -6.90 23.61
CA PRO A 146 -10.70 -5.98 23.84
C PRO A 146 -9.49 -6.65 24.48
N THR A 147 -8.33 -6.52 23.84
CA THR A 147 -7.05 -6.91 24.44
C THR A 147 -6.79 -6.08 25.71
N GLU A 148 -5.92 -6.57 26.60
CA GLU A 148 -5.56 -5.79 27.80
C GLU A 148 -4.83 -4.49 27.41
N ALA A 149 -4.00 -4.54 26.36
CA ALA A 149 -3.31 -3.37 25.82
C ALA A 149 -4.28 -2.30 25.30
N GLU A 150 -5.31 -2.69 24.54
CA GLU A 150 -6.36 -1.76 24.09
C GLU A 150 -7.14 -1.15 25.26
N ARG A 151 -7.41 -1.94 26.30
CA ARG A 151 -8.09 -1.45 27.50
C ARG A 151 -7.25 -0.44 28.27
N GLU A 152 -5.94 -0.63 28.31
CA GLU A 152 -5.01 0.31 28.94
C GLU A 152 -4.86 1.60 28.12
N GLN A 153 -4.76 1.49 26.79
CA GLN A 153 -4.59 2.65 25.90
C GLN A 153 -5.87 3.49 25.72
N GLN A 154 -7.01 2.86 25.47
CA GLN A 154 -8.25 3.56 25.10
C GLN A 154 -9.30 3.62 26.21
N GLY A 155 -9.09 2.88 27.31
CA GLY A 155 -10.02 2.81 28.43
C GLY A 155 -11.43 2.41 27.99
N ARG A 156 -12.42 3.28 28.26
CA ARG A 156 -13.83 3.03 27.92
C ARG A 156 -14.14 3.19 26.43
N MET A 157 -13.27 3.83 25.64
CA MET A 157 -13.50 4.03 24.20
C MET A 157 -13.31 2.74 23.39
N ALA A 158 -12.49 1.80 23.86
CA ALA A 158 -12.37 0.47 23.25
C ALA A 158 -13.72 -0.28 23.17
N LYS A 159 -14.64 0.01 24.11
CA LYS A 159 -16.00 -0.52 24.08
C LYS A 159 -16.87 0.19 23.03
N VAL A 160 -16.78 1.52 22.94
CA VAL A 160 -17.55 2.31 21.98
C VAL A 160 -17.27 1.87 20.54
N THR A 161 -16.00 1.66 20.20
CA THR A 161 -15.61 1.19 18.86
C THR A 161 -16.26 -0.16 18.51
N ARG A 162 -16.33 -1.10 19.46
CA ARG A 162 -16.97 -2.41 19.23
C ARG A 162 -18.49 -2.32 19.16
N ASP A 163 -19.10 -1.55 20.07
CA ASP A 163 -20.54 -1.30 20.06
C ASP A 163 -20.98 -0.61 18.75
N LEU A 164 -20.15 0.29 18.21
CA LEU A 164 -20.33 0.89 16.88
C LEU A 164 -20.30 -0.17 15.79
N PHE A 165 -19.25 -1.01 15.76
CA PHE A 165 -19.07 -2.02 14.72
C PHE A 165 -20.19 -3.05 14.69
N ALA A 166 -20.61 -3.54 15.86
CA ALA A 166 -21.77 -4.41 15.98
C ALA A 166 -23.03 -3.74 15.39
N TYR A 167 -23.26 -2.46 15.73
CA TYR A 167 -24.39 -1.70 15.20
C TYR A 167 -24.32 -1.45 13.68
N LEU A 168 -23.15 -1.12 13.14
CA LEU A 168 -22.96 -0.92 11.70
C LEU A 168 -23.27 -2.20 10.92
N VAL A 169 -22.81 -3.35 11.42
CA VAL A 169 -23.02 -4.64 10.76
C VAL A 169 -24.46 -5.10 10.83
N GLU A 170 -25.14 -4.92 11.98
CA GLU A 170 -26.58 -5.21 12.11
C GLU A 170 -27.42 -4.46 11.07
N GLU A 171 -27.00 -3.25 10.68
CA GLU A 171 -27.73 -2.38 9.77
C GLU A 171 -27.35 -2.57 8.29
N ILE A 172 -26.10 -2.93 8.00
CA ILE A 172 -25.57 -3.09 6.62
C ILE A 172 -25.70 -4.54 6.11
N GLY A 173 -25.55 -5.52 7.00
CA GLY A 173 -25.50 -6.95 6.69
C GLY A 173 -24.11 -7.47 6.32
N TYR A 174 -23.82 -8.74 6.68
CA TYR A 174 -22.51 -9.37 6.49
C TYR A 174 -22.16 -9.65 5.01
N ASP A 175 -23.13 -10.10 4.21
CA ASP A 175 -22.91 -10.54 2.82
C ASP A 175 -22.28 -9.44 1.94
N GLY A 176 -22.81 -8.21 2.01
CA GLY A 176 -22.33 -7.09 1.21
C GLY A 176 -20.97 -6.55 1.64
N VAL A 177 -20.58 -6.79 2.89
CA VAL A 177 -19.27 -6.39 3.45
C VAL A 177 -18.18 -7.35 2.97
N LEU A 178 -18.43 -8.67 3.02
CA LEU A 178 -17.45 -9.67 2.62
C LEU A 178 -17.15 -9.64 1.12
N ASP A 179 -18.15 -9.50 0.25
CA ASP A 179 -17.90 -9.42 -1.20
C ASP A 179 -16.98 -8.25 -1.56
N ARG A 180 -17.19 -7.08 -0.94
CA ARG A 180 -16.34 -5.90 -1.12
C ARG A 180 -14.94 -6.10 -0.54
N LEU A 181 -14.82 -6.75 0.61
CA LEU A 181 -13.51 -7.09 1.20
C LEU A 181 -12.71 -8.02 0.30
N VAL A 182 -13.36 -9.04 -0.27
CA VAL A 182 -12.71 -9.97 -1.19
C VAL A 182 -12.20 -9.24 -2.43
N ASP A 183 -13.03 -8.39 -3.04
CA ASP A 183 -12.62 -7.58 -4.19
C ASP A 183 -11.41 -6.70 -3.87
N GLU A 184 -11.38 -6.13 -2.67
CA GLU A 184 -10.29 -5.30 -2.17
C GLU A 184 -9.00 -6.11 -1.95
N ILE A 185 -9.08 -7.27 -1.30
CA ILE A 185 -7.94 -8.18 -1.13
C ILE A 185 -7.38 -8.55 -2.50
N TRP A 186 -8.23 -8.90 -3.48
CA TRP A 186 -7.76 -9.20 -4.83
C TRP A 186 -7.13 -8.01 -5.52
N ARG A 187 -7.66 -6.80 -5.33
CA ARG A 187 -7.10 -5.55 -5.86
C ARG A 187 -5.69 -5.30 -5.32
N ILE A 188 -5.46 -5.53 -4.03
CA ILE A 188 -4.13 -5.43 -3.39
C ILE A 188 -3.21 -6.55 -3.92
N LEU A 189 -3.68 -7.80 -3.93
CA LEU A 189 -2.88 -8.95 -4.38
C LEU A 189 -2.42 -8.84 -5.84
N ARG A 190 -3.17 -8.17 -6.73
CA ARG A 190 -2.71 -7.89 -8.11
C ARG A 190 -1.45 -7.04 -8.18
N GLN A 191 -1.15 -6.25 -7.15
CA GLN A 191 0.08 -5.47 -7.06
C GLN A 191 1.28 -6.32 -6.62
N ARG A 192 1.05 -7.57 -6.20
CA ARG A 192 2.06 -8.53 -5.71
C ARG A 192 3.00 -7.90 -4.66
N PRO A 193 2.45 -7.35 -3.56
CA PRO A 193 3.28 -6.78 -2.51
C PRO A 193 4.19 -7.85 -1.88
N ILE A 194 5.39 -7.45 -1.46
CA ILE A 194 6.31 -8.32 -0.71
C ILE A 194 5.74 -8.60 0.69
N GLN A 195 5.19 -7.56 1.32
CA GLN A 195 4.53 -7.65 2.61
C GLN A 195 3.07 -8.08 2.41
N VAL A 196 2.74 -9.29 2.90
CA VAL A 196 1.39 -9.87 2.77
C VAL A 196 0.78 -10.25 4.11
N ASP A 197 1.42 -9.96 5.24
CA ASP A 197 1.00 -10.47 6.54
C ASP A 197 -0.36 -9.90 6.97
N GLN A 198 -0.60 -8.61 6.73
CA GLN A 198 -1.92 -8.01 6.95
C GLN A 198 -2.99 -8.68 6.07
N ILE A 199 -2.66 -9.02 4.83
CA ILE A 199 -3.57 -9.72 3.91
C ILE A 199 -3.87 -11.13 4.43
N LYS A 200 -2.84 -11.86 4.87
CA LYS A 200 -2.99 -13.19 5.46
C LYS A 200 -3.85 -13.12 6.72
N GLN A 201 -3.61 -12.16 7.61
CA GLN A 201 -4.41 -11.94 8.81
C GLN A 201 -5.88 -11.67 8.48
N MET A 202 -6.18 -10.83 7.47
CA MET A 202 -7.55 -10.61 7.01
C MET A 202 -8.17 -11.92 6.53
N ILE A 203 -7.47 -12.71 5.71
CA ILE A 203 -7.97 -14.01 5.23
C ILE A 203 -8.19 -14.99 6.41
N THR A 204 -7.29 -15.03 7.40
CA THR A 204 -7.45 -15.85 8.60
C THR A 204 -8.71 -15.46 9.37
N GLN A 205 -8.95 -14.15 9.57
CA GLN A 205 -10.12 -13.67 10.29
C GLN A 205 -11.42 -14.04 9.57
N ILE A 206 -11.44 -13.92 8.24
CA ILE A 206 -12.58 -14.35 7.43
C ILE A 206 -12.78 -15.88 7.55
N ALA A 207 -11.70 -16.67 7.53
CA ALA A 207 -11.78 -18.13 7.68
C ALA A 207 -12.38 -18.52 9.03
N VAL A 208 -11.98 -17.85 10.12
CA VAL A 208 -12.55 -18.05 11.46
C VAL A 208 -14.03 -17.68 11.47
N ALA A 209 -14.40 -16.54 10.88
CA ALA A 209 -15.79 -16.07 10.85
C ALA A 209 -16.73 -17.01 10.08
N ILE A 210 -16.27 -17.63 8.97
CA ILE A 210 -17.09 -18.59 8.20
C ILE A 210 -17.46 -19.84 9.00
N HIS A 211 -16.63 -20.23 9.96
CA HIS A 211 -16.87 -21.41 10.78
C HIS A 211 -17.75 -21.14 12.01
N ASP A 212 -18.16 -19.89 12.23
CA ASP A 212 -19.08 -19.53 13.31
C ASP A 212 -20.55 -19.83 12.90
N PRO A 213 -21.24 -20.75 13.60
CA PRO A 213 -22.62 -21.11 13.27
C PRO A 213 -23.63 -20.00 13.50
N ASP A 214 -23.27 -18.93 14.22
CA ASP A 214 -24.14 -17.78 14.48
C ASP A 214 -24.04 -16.71 13.36
N ILE A 215 -23.17 -16.91 12.35
CA ILE A 215 -22.95 -15.98 11.24
C ILE A 215 -23.46 -16.60 9.92
N ASP A 216 -24.49 -15.98 9.32
CA ASP A 216 -24.98 -16.32 7.98
C ASP A 216 -24.29 -15.43 6.93
N LEU A 217 -23.51 -16.05 6.02
CA LEU A 217 -22.65 -15.38 5.04
C LEU A 217 -23.12 -15.55 3.58
N GLY A 218 -24.31 -16.13 3.37
CA GLY A 218 -24.99 -16.14 2.08
C GLY A 218 -24.11 -16.61 0.90
N THR A 219 -24.17 -15.88 -0.23
CA THR A 219 -23.47 -16.24 -1.48
C THR A 219 -22.01 -15.75 -1.56
N ALA A 220 -21.56 -14.91 -0.62
CA ALA A 220 -20.21 -14.36 -0.57
C ALA A 220 -19.12 -15.44 -0.36
N ALA A 221 -19.54 -16.63 0.09
CA ALA A 221 -18.68 -17.78 0.37
C ALA A 221 -17.75 -18.18 -0.78
N ARG A 222 -18.13 -18.00 -2.06
CA ARG A 222 -17.31 -18.48 -3.20
C ARG A 222 -16.04 -17.66 -3.46
N GLY A 223 -16.10 -16.34 -3.31
CA GLY A 223 -14.93 -15.48 -3.52
C GLY A 223 -13.91 -15.62 -2.40
N VAL A 224 -14.42 -15.83 -1.18
CA VAL A 224 -13.66 -16.07 0.03
C VAL A 224 -12.96 -17.44 0.03
N ASP A 225 -13.65 -18.50 -0.40
CA ASP A 225 -13.13 -19.87 -0.40
C ASP A 225 -11.78 -19.98 -1.15
N ARG A 226 -11.64 -19.28 -2.28
CA ARG A 226 -10.37 -19.26 -3.02
C ARG A 226 -9.21 -18.62 -2.24
N LEU A 227 -9.49 -17.57 -1.47
CA LEU A 227 -8.46 -16.91 -0.65
C LEU A 227 -8.06 -17.81 0.52
N ILE A 228 -9.02 -18.43 1.21
CA ILE A 228 -8.76 -19.34 2.32
C ILE A 228 -7.98 -20.57 1.85
N THR A 229 -8.46 -21.23 0.79
CA THR A 229 -7.81 -22.42 0.22
C THR A 229 -6.40 -22.12 -0.26
N SER A 230 -6.11 -20.90 -0.74
CA SER A 230 -4.74 -20.52 -1.13
C SER A 230 -3.71 -20.57 -0.01
N LEU A 231 -4.14 -20.48 1.26
CA LEU A 231 -3.27 -20.54 2.44
C LEU A 231 -3.39 -21.86 3.21
N TYR A 232 -4.63 -22.33 3.45
CA TYR A 232 -4.91 -23.40 4.42
C TYR A 232 -5.35 -24.72 3.79
N GLY A 233 -5.76 -24.73 2.52
CA GLY A 233 -6.36 -25.90 1.86
C GLY A 233 -6.00 -26.01 0.38
N THR A 234 -4.73 -25.74 0.06
CA THR A 234 -4.29 -25.47 -1.32
C THR A 234 -4.33 -26.69 -2.23
N THR A 235 -4.11 -27.87 -1.66
CA THR A 235 -4.05 -29.15 -2.37
C THR A 235 -4.83 -30.22 -1.62
N ASP A 236 -5.00 -31.38 -2.24
CA ASP A 236 -5.81 -32.46 -1.68
C ASP A 236 -5.25 -32.96 -0.34
N ALA A 237 -3.93 -33.01 -0.20
CA ALA A 237 -3.31 -33.50 1.02
C ALA A 237 -3.29 -32.50 2.19
N CYS A 238 -3.61 -31.22 1.96
CA CYS A 238 -3.78 -30.23 3.03
C CYS A 238 -5.18 -29.60 3.07
N ARG A 239 -6.16 -30.12 2.31
CA ARG A 239 -7.48 -29.50 2.09
C ARG A 239 -8.20 -29.10 3.38
N GLU A 240 -8.07 -29.89 4.42
CA GLU A 240 -8.70 -29.71 5.73
C GLU A 240 -7.82 -29.00 6.76
N ASP A 241 -6.70 -28.41 6.35
CA ASP A 241 -5.69 -27.78 7.22
C ASP A 241 -5.16 -28.73 8.33
N PRO A 242 -4.53 -29.87 7.98
CA PRO A 242 -4.18 -30.93 8.93
C PRO A 242 -3.00 -30.60 9.87
N GLY A 243 -2.33 -29.47 9.68
CA GLY A 243 -1.07 -29.12 10.34
C GLY A 243 0.16 -29.65 9.60
N VAL A 244 1.28 -28.92 9.72
CA VAL A 244 2.50 -29.13 8.93
C VAL A 244 3.14 -30.51 9.13
N ASP A 245 3.08 -31.06 10.35
CA ASP A 245 3.63 -32.38 10.68
C ASP A 245 2.85 -33.51 10.00
N VAL A 246 1.51 -33.41 10.02
CA VAL A 246 0.64 -34.40 9.38
C VAL A 246 0.78 -34.32 7.86
N TYR A 247 0.85 -33.11 7.31
CA TYR A 247 1.13 -32.91 5.89
C TYR A 247 2.47 -33.53 5.48
N ARG A 248 3.55 -33.30 6.24
CA ARG A 248 4.86 -33.92 5.99
C ARG A 248 4.79 -35.46 5.99
N ALA A 249 4.05 -36.05 6.93
CA ALA A 249 3.86 -37.50 6.98
C ALA A 249 3.09 -38.04 5.75
N ARG A 250 2.12 -37.27 5.22
CA ARG A 250 1.40 -37.63 3.99
C ARG A 250 2.32 -37.68 2.78
N LEU A 251 3.23 -36.71 2.64
CA LEU A 251 4.20 -36.65 1.54
C LEU A 251 5.05 -37.94 1.43
N GLU A 252 5.47 -38.51 2.56
CA GLU A 252 6.26 -39.75 2.58
C GLU A 252 5.51 -40.97 1.99
N SER A 253 4.17 -40.93 1.97
CA SER A 253 3.33 -42.02 1.47
C SER A 253 2.88 -41.85 0.02
N MET A 254 3.14 -40.69 -0.59
CA MET A 254 2.71 -40.38 -1.96
C MET A 254 3.54 -41.11 -3.00
N ASP A 255 2.88 -41.55 -4.07
CA ASP A 255 3.57 -41.94 -5.29
C ASP A 255 3.94 -40.71 -6.12
N GLU A 256 4.78 -40.91 -7.13
CA GLU A 256 5.30 -39.83 -7.97
C GLU A 256 4.21 -39.00 -8.69
N PRO A 257 3.15 -39.60 -9.28
CA PRO A 257 2.03 -38.83 -9.83
C PRO A 257 1.28 -37.98 -8.80
N THR A 258 1.05 -38.51 -7.59
CA THR A 258 0.37 -37.75 -6.52
C THR A 258 1.23 -36.57 -6.08
N LEU A 259 2.54 -36.78 -5.91
CA LEU A 259 3.47 -35.73 -5.53
C LEU A 259 3.59 -34.65 -6.62
N GLN A 260 3.54 -35.05 -7.89
CA GLN A 260 3.49 -34.12 -9.02
C GLN A 260 2.21 -33.27 -8.99
N TYR A 261 1.05 -33.88 -8.73
CA TYR A 261 -0.22 -33.16 -8.61
C TYR A 261 -0.21 -32.14 -7.47
N GLU A 262 0.36 -32.52 -6.32
CA GLU A 262 0.57 -31.61 -5.18
C GLU A 262 1.47 -30.43 -5.57
N ALA A 263 2.61 -30.69 -6.20
CA ALA A 263 3.53 -29.65 -6.68
C ALA A 263 2.85 -28.66 -7.64
N ALA A 264 2.13 -29.17 -8.65
CA ALA A 264 1.40 -28.35 -9.59
C ALA A 264 0.28 -27.53 -8.93
N GLY A 265 -0.39 -28.09 -7.92
CA GLY A 265 -1.44 -27.42 -7.15
C GLY A 265 -0.94 -26.20 -6.40
N PHE A 266 0.16 -26.35 -5.65
CA PHE A 266 0.79 -25.21 -4.95
C PHE A 266 1.31 -24.16 -5.92
N ALA A 267 1.99 -24.57 -6.99
CA ALA A 267 2.49 -23.67 -8.01
C ALA A 267 1.38 -22.79 -8.59
N ARG A 268 0.28 -23.43 -9.01
CA ARG A 268 -0.87 -22.73 -9.58
C ARG A 268 -1.47 -21.72 -8.59
N SER A 269 -1.75 -22.16 -7.37
CA SER A 269 -2.33 -21.28 -6.34
C SER A 269 -1.43 -20.08 -6.04
N MET A 270 -0.12 -20.32 -5.92
CA MET A 270 0.88 -19.28 -5.71
C MET A 270 0.92 -18.26 -6.85
N HIS A 271 0.96 -18.70 -8.10
CA HIS A 271 1.01 -17.78 -9.25
C HIS A 271 -0.31 -17.02 -9.47
N ASP A 272 -1.45 -17.66 -9.20
CA ASP A 272 -2.77 -17.04 -9.30
C ASP A 272 -2.97 -15.94 -8.25
N THR A 273 -2.61 -16.23 -7.00
CA THR A 273 -2.92 -15.36 -5.85
C THR A 273 -1.76 -14.44 -5.46
N GLY A 274 -0.52 -14.85 -5.71
CA GLY A 274 0.67 -14.23 -5.12
C GLY A 274 0.88 -14.59 -3.65
N LEU A 275 0.01 -15.40 -3.03
CA LEU A 275 0.15 -15.89 -1.67
C LEU A 275 0.81 -17.26 -1.66
N VAL A 276 1.63 -17.52 -0.64
CA VAL A 276 2.24 -18.83 -0.46
C VAL A 276 1.74 -19.47 0.83
N SER A 277 1.16 -20.67 0.69
CA SER A 277 0.80 -21.54 1.81
C SER A 277 2.05 -22.05 2.54
N PRO A 278 2.06 -22.10 3.89
CA PRO A 278 3.14 -22.73 4.66
C PRO A 278 3.40 -24.18 4.28
N TYR A 279 2.38 -24.92 3.81
CA TYR A 279 2.53 -26.30 3.33
C TYR A 279 3.45 -26.39 2.09
N HIS A 280 3.50 -25.35 1.27
CA HIS A 280 4.41 -25.30 0.12
C HIS A 280 5.89 -25.30 0.55
N ALA A 281 6.21 -24.65 1.68
CA ALA A 281 7.57 -24.69 2.24
C ALA A 281 7.94 -26.11 2.69
N VAL A 282 7.01 -26.84 3.31
CA VAL A 282 7.20 -28.26 3.69
C VAL A 282 7.43 -29.12 2.44
N LEU A 283 6.64 -28.93 1.38
CA LEU A 283 6.78 -29.64 0.12
C LEU A 283 8.16 -29.39 -0.52
N LEU A 284 8.58 -28.13 -0.68
CA LEU A 284 9.88 -27.83 -1.32
C LEU A 284 11.06 -28.46 -0.58
N ARG A 285 11.05 -28.39 0.76
CA ARG A 285 12.10 -29.01 1.57
C ARG A 285 12.08 -30.53 1.45
N PHE A 286 10.90 -31.14 1.42
CA PHE A 286 10.76 -32.58 1.18
C PHE A 286 11.30 -33.00 -0.19
N LEU A 287 11.02 -32.23 -1.25
CA LEU A 287 11.54 -32.50 -2.59
C LEU A 287 13.08 -32.46 -2.64
N LEU A 288 13.72 -31.51 -1.94
CA LEU A 288 15.18 -31.48 -1.84
C LEU A 288 15.80 -32.74 -1.20
N GLU A 289 15.06 -33.43 -0.32
CA GLU A 289 15.53 -34.68 0.31
C GLU A 289 15.36 -35.92 -0.58
N LYS A 290 14.32 -35.94 -1.43
CA LYS A 290 13.95 -37.12 -2.25
C LYS A 290 14.50 -37.08 -3.68
N GLY A 291 14.70 -35.87 -4.22
CA GLY A 291 15.11 -35.62 -5.60
C GLY A 291 14.47 -34.34 -6.12
N ASP A 292 15.26 -33.51 -6.78
CA ASP A 292 14.89 -32.15 -7.25
C ASP A 292 14.10 -32.13 -8.57
N TYR A 293 13.71 -33.29 -9.10
CA TYR A 293 13.04 -33.42 -10.40
C TYR A 293 11.68 -32.71 -10.48
N LEU A 294 10.96 -32.57 -9.36
CA LEU A 294 9.70 -31.80 -9.28
C LEU A 294 9.89 -30.37 -8.77
N LEU A 295 11.13 -29.93 -8.47
CA LEU A 295 11.36 -28.60 -7.93
C LEU A 295 10.89 -27.50 -8.89
N ALA A 296 11.16 -27.67 -10.18
CA ALA A 296 10.68 -26.77 -11.21
C ALA A 296 9.14 -26.73 -11.31
N GLU A 297 8.47 -27.85 -11.05
CA GLU A 297 7.01 -27.96 -11.10
C GLU A 297 6.36 -27.32 -9.89
N ALA A 298 6.90 -27.54 -8.68
CA ALA A 298 6.44 -26.90 -7.45
C ALA A 298 6.60 -25.37 -7.49
N LEU A 299 7.67 -24.88 -8.11
CA LEU A 299 7.88 -23.44 -8.33
C LEU A 299 7.05 -22.87 -9.50
N GLY A 300 6.43 -23.72 -10.32
CA GLY A 300 5.66 -23.32 -11.49
C GLY A 300 6.50 -22.69 -12.60
N LEU A 301 7.73 -23.17 -12.80
CA LEU A 301 8.69 -22.53 -13.70
C LEU A 301 8.41 -22.84 -15.18
N SER A 302 8.48 -21.78 -15.98
CA SER A 302 8.52 -21.77 -17.44
C SER A 302 9.84 -22.36 -17.95
N SER A 303 10.03 -22.40 -19.28
CA SER A 303 11.31 -22.81 -19.87
C SER A 303 12.48 -21.93 -19.40
N THR A 304 12.26 -20.63 -19.18
CA THR A 304 13.28 -19.71 -18.69
C THR A 304 13.69 -20.04 -17.26
N GLY A 305 12.71 -20.16 -16.36
CA GLY A 305 12.97 -20.50 -14.97
C GLY A 305 13.60 -21.88 -14.82
N ARG A 306 13.18 -22.86 -15.61
CA ARG A 306 13.75 -24.21 -15.64
C ARG A 306 15.22 -24.21 -16.04
N ASP A 307 15.58 -23.51 -17.11
CA ASP A 307 16.98 -23.41 -17.56
C ASP A 307 17.85 -22.73 -16.48
N CYS A 308 17.31 -21.67 -15.86
CA CYS A 308 17.97 -20.95 -14.78
C CYS A 308 18.20 -21.85 -13.55
N LEU A 309 17.18 -22.62 -13.15
CA LEU A 309 17.28 -23.60 -12.08
C LEU A 309 18.35 -24.66 -12.37
N LEU A 310 18.36 -25.22 -13.59
CA LEU A 310 19.33 -26.25 -13.98
C LEU A 310 20.77 -25.72 -13.95
N CYS A 311 20.99 -24.51 -14.49
CA CYS A 311 22.31 -23.87 -14.53
C CYS A 311 22.85 -23.55 -13.13
N TYR A 312 21.97 -23.18 -12.18
CA TYR A 312 22.34 -22.70 -10.85
C TYR A 312 21.80 -23.57 -9.70
N HIS A 313 21.57 -24.87 -9.95
CA HIS A 313 20.87 -25.77 -9.02
C HIS A 313 21.48 -25.78 -7.61
N ASP A 314 22.82 -25.85 -7.48
CA ASP A 314 23.50 -25.81 -6.19
C ASP A 314 23.17 -24.56 -5.37
N LEU A 315 23.14 -23.40 -6.04
CA LEU A 315 22.79 -22.13 -5.41
C LEU A 315 21.32 -22.12 -4.99
N VAL A 316 20.42 -22.56 -5.88
CA VAL A 316 18.98 -22.60 -5.57
C VAL A 316 18.70 -23.55 -4.40
N HIS A 317 19.35 -24.72 -4.35
CA HIS A 317 19.22 -25.66 -3.24
C HIS A 317 19.70 -25.05 -1.93
N ALA A 318 20.83 -24.34 -1.94
CA ALA A 318 21.34 -23.65 -0.77
C ALA A 318 20.38 -22.53 -0.31
N LEU A 319 19.82 -21.76 -1.24
CA LEU A 319 18.83 -20.71 -0.95
C LEU A 319 17.56 -21.29 -0.34
N ILE A 320 17.00 -22.36 -0.90
CA ILE A 320 15.82 -23.02 -0.34
C ILE A 320 16.12 -23.55 1.06
N THR A 321 17.26 -24.21 1.24
CA THR A 321 17.64 -24.78 2.54
C THR A 321 17.74 -23.72 3.63
N ALA A 322 18.28 -22.54 3.30
CA ALA A 322 18.55 -21.45 4.24
C ALA A 322 17.37 -20.49 4.46
N ALA A 323 16.51 -20.30 3.45
CA ALA A 323 15.48 -19.25 3.47
C ALA A 323 14.05 -19.78 3.49
N VAL A 324 13.78 -21.01 3.01
CA VAL A 324 12.42 -21.53 2.90
C VAL A 324 12.04 -22.31 4.15
N HIS A 325 11.19 -21.69 4.96
CA HIS A 325 10.57 -22.23 6.18
C HIS A 325 9.07 -21.89 6.18
N THR A 326 8.32 -22.46 7.11
CA THR A 326 6.88 -22.19 7.25
C THR A 326 6.60 -20.71 7.52
N GLU A 327 7.44 -20.07 8.34
CA GLU A 327 7.33 -18.66 8.71
C GLU A 327 7.74 -17.72 7.56
N THR A 328 8.63 -18.18 6.68
CA THR A 328 9.15 -17.41 5.53
C THR A 328 8.60 -17.90 4.19
N ALA A 329 7.53 -18.70 4.18
CA ALA A 329 7.02 -19.38 2.99
C ALA A 329 6.77 -18.44 1.80
N GLN A 330 6.43 -17.18 2.07
CA GLN A 330 6.23 -16.16 1.04
C GLN A 330 7.43 -15.97 0.09
N CYS A 331 8.66 -16.21 0.57
CA CYS A 331 9.87 -16.06 -0.26
C CYS A 331 9.94 -17.07 -1.40
N ILE A 332 9.15 -18.15 -1.39
CA ILE A 332 9.07 -19.12 -2.49
C ILE A 332 8.59 -18.44 -3.77
N TYR A 333 7.63 -17.52 -3.67
CA TYR A 333 7.16 -16.79 -4.85
C TYR A 333 8.23 -15.83 -5.38
N GLY A 334 8.96 -15.17 -4.46
CA GLY A 334 10.15 -14.39 -4.79
C GLY A 334 11.21 -15.21 -5.53
N LEU A 335 11.53 -16.40 -5.01
CA LEU A 335 12.48 -17.32 -5.64
C LEU A 335 12.02 -17.76 -7.03
N ALA A 336 10.74 -18.14 -7.19
CA ALA A 336 10.19 -18.53 -8.47
C ALA A 336 10.34 -17.40 -9.51
N LEU A 337 9.97 -16.17 -9.15
CA LEU A 337 10.07 -15.03 -10.06
C LEU A 337 11.50 -14.57 -10.30
N LEU A 338 12.40 -14.69 -9.33
CA LEU A 338 13.83 -14.47 -9.52
C LEU A 338 14.37 -15.37 -10.63
N LEU A 339 13.99 -16.65 -10.64
CA LEU A 339 14.37 -17.61 -11.67
C LEU A 339 13.71 -17.26 -13.01
N GLU A 340 12.43 -16.89 -13.04
CA GLU A 340 11.74 -16.46 -14.27
C GLU A 340 12.37 -15.23 -14.91
N ARG A 341 12.87 -14.30 -14.11
CA ARG A 341 13.58 -13.11 -14.61
C ARG A 341 14.95 -13.45 -15.20
N GLY A 342 15.50 -14.64 -14.94
CA GLY A 342 16.81 -15.05 -15.45
C GLY A 342 17.98 -14.21 -14.93
N ILE A 343 17.81 -13.48 -13.81
CA ILE A 343 18.85 -12.54 -13.34
C ILE A 343 20.13 -13.24 -12.88
N LEU A 344 20.08 -14.55 -12.61
CA LEU A 344 21.28 -15.33 -12.25
C LEU A 344 22.29 -15.42 -13.40
N TYR A 345 21.86 -15.24 -14.67
CA TYR A 345 22.79 -15.17 -15.81
C TYR A 345 23.65 -13.91 -15.82
N GLN A 346 23.32 -12.90 -15.02
CA GLN A 346 24.22 -11.77 -14.80
C GLN A 346 25.39 -12.24 -13.94
N PRO A 347 26.65 -12.13 -14.43
CA PRO A 347 27.80 -12.78 -13.79
C PRO A 347 28.01 -12.43 -12.31
N ALA A 348 27.58 -11.24 -11.88
CA ALA A 348 27.75 -10.75 -10.52
C ALA A 348 26.68 -11.25 -9.53
N VAL A 349 25.51 -11.68 -10.01
CA VAL A 349 24.35 -11.96 -9.15
C VAL A 349 24.52 -13.28 -8.38
N ALA A 350 24.84 -14.39 -9.06
CA ALA A 350 24.99 -15.68 -8.40
C ALA A 350 26.12 -15.69 -7.34
N PRO A 351 27.33 -15.16 -7.59
CA PRO A 351 28.35 -15.02 -6.55
C PRO A 351 27.91 -14.11 -5.39
N SER A 352 27.15 -13.05 -5.68
CA SER A 352 26.61 -12.15 -4.66
C SER A 352 25.60 -12.84 -3.75
N LEU A 353 24.75 -13.74 -4.28
CA LEU A 353 23.83 -14.54 -3.48
C LEU A 353 24.54 -15.59 -2.62
N TRP A 354 25.61 -16.21 -3.12
CA TRP A 354 26.49 -17.05 -2.28
C TRP A 354 27.08 -16.26 -1.11
N ARG A 355 27.44 -14.99 -1.34
CA ARG A 355 27.86 -14.09 -0.25
C ARG A 355 26.72 -13.78 0.71
N GLN A 356 25.48 -13.59 0.24
CA GLN A 356 24.33 -13.39 1.14
C GLN A 356 24.11 -14.60 2.06
N LEU A 357 24.22 -15.82 1.52
CA LEU A 357 24.11 -17.06 2.30
C LEU A 357 25.11 -17.14 3.46
N ALA A 358 26.30 -16.57 3.28
CA ALA A 358 27.37 -16.55 4.27
C ALA A 358 27.52 -15.21 5.00
N LEU A 359 26.54 -14.30 4.91
CA LEU A 359 26.68 -12.93 5.37
C LEU A 359 26.71 -12.84 6.91
N PRO A 360 27.80 -12.36 7.52
CA PRO A 360 27.78 -12.03 8.94
C PRO A 360 26.94 -10.77 9.18
N LEU A 361 25.95 -10.88 10.05
CA LEU A 361 25.13 -9.75 10.48
C LEU A 361 25.75 -9.02 11.67
N SER A 362 25.69 -7.69 11.63
CA SER A 362 26.03 -6.81 12.75
C SER A 362 25.11 -7.06 13.95
N ALA A 363 25.53 -6.63 15.15
CA ALA A 363 24.67 -6.74 16.34
C ALA A 363 23.37 -5.95 16.18
N TYR A 364 23.45 -4.75 15.59
CA TYR A 364 22.30 -3.89 15.33
C TYR A 364 21.31 -4.54 14.36
N SER A 365 21.79 -5.09 13.24
CA SER A 365 20.93 -5.73 12.24
C SER A 365 20.24 -6.98 12.81
N ARG A 366 20.93 -7.77 13.64
CA ARG A 366 20.33 -8.92 14.34
C ARG A 366 19.20 -8.49 15.26
N GLU A 367 19.45 -7.49 16.12
CA GLU A 367 18.46 -6.98 17.05
C GLU A 367 17.21 -6.45 16.33
N ARG A 368 17.41 -5.69 15.25
CA ARG A 368 16.30 -5.13 14.45
C ARG A 368 15.44 -6.20 13.81
N LEU A 369 16.06 -7.20 13.19
CA LEU A 369 15.34 -8.31 12.56
C LEU A 369 14.60 -9.16 13.61
N THR A 370 15.23 -9.45 14.75
CA THR A 370 14.57 -10.18 15.84
C THR A 370 13.40 -9.41 16.44
N LEU A 371 13.51 -8.09 16.60
CA LEU A 371 12.43 -7.27 17.12
C LEU A 371 11.22 -7.25 16.16
N ALA A 372 11.46 -7.20 14.86
CA ALA A 372 10.40 -7.11 13.85
C ALA A 372 9.76 -8.48 13.53
N PHE A 373 10.55 -9.53 13.39
CA PHE A 373 10.10 -10.84 12.87
C PHE A 373 10.16 -11.98 13.90
N GLY A 374 10.60 -11.70 15.12
CA GLY A 374 10.65 -12.67 16.21
C GLY A 374 11.88 -13.58 16.18
N THR A 375 11.79 -14.71 16.89
CA THR A 375 12.91 -15.64 17.12
C THR A 375 12.67 -17.05 16.57
N GLU A 376 11.56 -17.26 15.84
CA GLU A 376 11.24 -18.57 15.24
C GLU A 376 12.28 -19.01 14.21
N GLN A 377 12.92 -18.04 13.53
CA GLN A 377 14.04 -18.28 12.61
C GLN A 377 15.20 -17.33 12.92
N GLU A 378 16.40 -17.72 12.51
CA GLU A 378 17.60 -16.89 12.61
C GLU A 378 17.41 -15.58 11.81
N PRO A 379 17.93 -14.43 12.30
CA PRO A 379 17.84 -13.16 11.58
C PRO A 379 18.30 -13.23 10.11
N LEU A 380 19.33 -14.02 9.82
CA LEU A 380 19.83 -14.18 8.45
C LEU A 380 18.81 -14.87 7.54
N THR A 381 18.03 -15.82 8.05
CA THR A 381 16.96 -16.49 7.31
C THR A 381 15.87 -15.49 6.90
N TRP A 382 15.47 -14.59 7.82
CA TRP A 382 14.54 -13.50 7.51
C TRP A 382 15.09 -12.56 6.43
N LEU A 383 16.35 -12.14 6.55
CA LEU A 383 16.98 -11.27 5.57
C LEU A 383 17.09 -11.94 4.19
N LEU A 384 17.45 -13.22 4.14
CA LEU A 384 17.52 -13.99 2.89
C LEU A 384 16.14 -14.13 2.26
N ALA A 385 15.11 -14.45 3.04
CA ALA A 385 13.73 -14.52 2.56
C ALA A 385 13.27 -13.19 1.95
N GLY A 386 13.54 -12.06 2.63
CA GLY A 386 13.28 -10.72 2.11
C GLY A 386 14.06 -10.40 0.84
N THR A 387 15.33 -10.81 0.78
CA THR A 387 16.20 -10.62 -0.41
C THR A 387 15.64 -11.35 -1.63
N LEU A 388 15.21 -12.61 -1.47
CA LEU A 388 14.59 -13.38 -2.55
C LEU A 388 13.28 -12.74 -3.02
N SER A 389 12.43 -12.31 -2.08
CA SER A 389 11.20 -11.60 -2.41
C SER A 389 11.46 -10.31 -3.19
N MET A 390 12.41 -9.47 -2.74
CA MET A 390 12.73 -8.21 -3.41
C MET A 390 13.29 -8.42 -4.82
N LEU A 391 14.16 -9.41 -5.01
CA LEU A 391 14.70 -9.76 -6.32
C LEU A 391 13.66 -10.41 -7.25
N GLY A 392 12.69 -11.16 -6.72
CA GLY A 392 11.60 -11.71 -7.53
C GLY A 392 10.52 -10.68 -7.88
N LEU A 393 10.24 -9.76 -6.95
CA LEU A 393 9.12 -8.82 -6.99
C LEU A 393 9.62 -7.36 -6.84
N PRO A 394 10.38 -6.83 -7.81
CA PRO A 394 10.91 -5.46 -7.73
C PRO A 394 9.83 -4.41 -7.51
N LEU A 395 8.64 -4.59 -8.09
CA LEU A 395 7.51 -3.66 -7.97
C LEU A 395 6.61 -3.95 -6.74
N GLY A 396 6.93 -4.97 -5.96
CA GLY A 396 6.21 -5.31 -4.73
C GLY A 396 6.77 -4.62 -3.47
N VAL A 397 7.85 -3.85 -3.61
CA VAL A 397 8.44 -3.06 -2.52
C VAL A 397 7.44 -1.98 -2.09
N GLY A 398 7.27 -1.79 -0.79
CA GLY A 398 6.38 -0.79 -0.21
C GLY A 398 7.14 0.16 0.71
N GLN A 399 6.69 1.41 0.82
CA GLN A 399 7.30 2.38 1.75
C GLN A 399 6.77 2.27 3.19
N GLY A 400 5.73 1.46 3.42
CA GLY A 400 5.02 1.43 4.70
C GLY A 400 4.28 2.73 4.99
N ASP A 401 4.05 3.01 6.27
CA ASP A 401 3.47 4.25 6.80
C ASP A 401 4.51 5.37 6.94
N ASN A 402 5.67 5.24 6.28
CA ASN A 402 6.82 6.13 6.44
C ASN A 402 7.03 6.99 5.18
N PRO A 403 7.43 8.27 5.31
CA PRO A 403 7.66 9.16 4.18
C PRO A 403 9.01 8.87 3.48
N THR A 404 9.22 7.63 3.06
CA THR A 404 10.50 7.12 2.52
C THR A 404 10.40 6.66 1.06
N CYS A 405 9.47 7.26 0.29
CA CYS A 405 9.19 6.95 -1.11
C CYS A 405 10.44 6.86 -2.00
N GLN A 406 11.44 7.73 -1.76
CA GLN A 406 12.68 7.76 -2.53
C GLN A 406 13.51 6.50 -2.29
N SER A 407 13.67 6.08 -1.03
CA SER A 407 14.40 4.86 -0.67
C SER A 407 13.70 3.61 -1.20
N ALA A 408 12.38 3.52 -1.07
CA ALA A 408 11.60 2.40 -1.61
C ALA A 408 11.74 2.30 -3.14
N ARG A 409 11.68 3.44 -3.85
CA ARG A 409 11.90 3.52 -5.29
C ARG A 409 13.32 3.14 -5.69
N ALA A 410 14.33 3.55 -4.94
CA ALA A 410 15.71 3.14 -5.19
C ALA A 410 15.85 1.62 -5.10
N LEU A 411 15.35 1.00 -4.02
CA LEU A 411 15.36 -0.46 -3.85
C LEU A 411 14.64 -1.19 -5.00
N SER A 412 13.45 -0.70 -5.38
CA SER A 412 12.68 -1.23 -6.51
C SER A 412 13.45 -1.14 -7.83
N MET A 413 14.00 0.03 -8.14
CA MET A 413 14.77 0.26 -9.37
C MET A 413 16.06 -0.55 -9.41
N TRP A 414 16.77 -0.71 -8.29
CA TRP A 414 17.97 -1.54 -8.23
C TRP A 414 17.62 -3.01 -8.39
N SER A 415 16.58 -3.51 -7.73
CA SER A 415 16.11 -4.88 -7.98
C SER A 415 15.76 -5.11 -9.45
N TYR A 416 15.19 -4.10 -10.11
CA TYR A 416 14.77 -4.17 -11.51
C TYR A 416 15.97 -4.11 -12.49
N ASN A 417 16.85 -3.12 -12.36
CA ASN A 417 17.92 -2.79 -13.33
C ASN A 417 19.31 -3.29 -12.93
N ASP A 418 19.64 -3.29 -11.64
CA ASP A 418 21.01 -3.41 -11.11
C ASP A 418 21.03 -4.28 -9.83
N PRO A 419 20.64 -5.57 -9.95
CA PRO A 419 20.41 -6.43 -8.79
C PRO A 419 21.68 -6.73 -7.99
N ASP A 420 22.87 -6.68 -8.61
CA ASP A 420 24.14 -6.83 -7.90
C ASP A 420 24.47 -5.59 -7.05
N TYR A 421 24.14 -4.37 -7.51
CA TYR A 421 24.22 -3.18 -6.67
C TYR A 421 23.27 -3.25 -5.46
N LEU A 422 22.04 -3.73 -5.65
CA LEU A 422 21.11 -4.00 -4.54
C LEU A 422 21.74 -4.98 -3.52
N LEU A 423 22.24 -6.12 -4.00
CA LEU A 423 22.88 -7.13 -3.16
C LEU A 423 24.09 -6.58 -2.40
N GLN A 424 24.89 -5.73 -3.04
CA GLN A 424 26.01 -5.05 -2.38
C GLN A 424 25.54 -4.10 -1.28
N THR A 425 24.46 -3.36 -1.54
CA THR A 425 23.86 -2.42 -0.59
C THR A 425 23.31 -3.14 0.64
N ILE A 426 22.69 -4.31 0.46
CA ILE A 426 22.25 -5.18 1.57
C ILE A 426 23.43 -5.59 2.45
N VAL A 427 24.56 -5.98 1.85
CA VAL A 427 25.77 -6.37 2.59
C VAL A 427 26.27 -5.22 3.45
N TRP A 428 26.37 -4.02 2.89
CA TRP A 428 26.82 -2.83 3.61
C TRP A 428 25.92 -2.50 4.80
N ALA A 429 24.60 -2.44 4.59
CA ALA A 429 23.65 -2.18 5.68
C ALA A 429 23.69 -3.27 6.77
N ALA A 430 23.67 -4.54 6.37
CA ALA A 430 23.51 -5.65 7.31
C ALA A 430 24.79 -6.03 8.06
N ARG A 431 25.96 -5.91 7.42
CA ARG A 431 27.26 -6.25 8.05
C ARG A 431 27.93 -5.03 8.66
N ASP A 432 27.96 -3.92 7.93
CA ASP A 432 28.79 -2.76 8.28
C ASP A 432 28.00 -1.69 9.07
N ASP A 433 26.65 -1.78 9.10
CA ASP A 433 25.76 -0.76 9.66
C ASP A 433 26.07 0.63 9.06
N GLU A 434 26.46 0.64 7.78
CA GLU A 434 26.90 1.81 7.05
C GLU A 434 26.66 1.61 5.57
N ILE A 435 26.24 2.67 4.87
CA ILE A 435 26.22 2.72 3.41
C ILE A 435 27.01 3.96 3.03
N VAL A 436 27.93 3.82 2.08
CA VAL A 436 28.65 4.96 1.49
C VAL A 436 28.24 5.10 0.03
N MET A 437 27.56 6.20 -0.29
CA MET A 437 27.23 6.58 -1.66
C MET A 437 28.07 7.79 -2.08
N HIS A 438 28.07 8.14 -3.36
CA HIS A 438 28.72 9.35 -3.84
C HIS A 438 27.67 10.36 -4.28
N PHE A 439 27.96 11.64 -4.06
CA PHE A 439 27.19 12.76 -4.60
C PHE A 439 28.18 13.72 -5.26
N GLU A 440 28.11 13.84 -6.59
CA GLU A 440 29.01 14.69 -7.39
C GLU A 440 30.50 14.37 -7.14
N GLY A 441 30.80 13.07 -6.99
CA GLY A 441 32.15 12.55 -6.74
C GLY A 441 32.63 12.65 -5.29
N GLN A 442 31.82 13.16 -4.36
CA GLN A 442 32.14 13.21 -2.93
C GLN A 442 31.44 12.08 -2.16
N PRO A 443 32.15 11.34 -1.29
CA PRO A 443 31.54 10.27 -0.52
C PRO A 443 30.57 10.81 0.54
N LEU A 444 29.51 10.06 0.79
CA LEU A 444 28.44 10.27 1.76
C LEU A 444 28.26 9.00 2.58
N SER A 445 28.67 9.01 3.86
CA SER A 445 28.36 7.93 4.80
C SER A 445 27.01 8.15 5.44
N SER A 446 26.20 7.09 5.50
CA SER A 446 24.94 7.11 6.26
C SER A 446 25.16 7.21 7.77
N ARG A 447 26.33 6.82 8.31
CA ARG A 447 26.65 6.95 9.73
C ARG A 447 27.01 8.37 10.13
N ASP A 448 27.75 9.06 9.27
CA ASP A 448 28.17 10.44 9.51
C ASP A 448 27.07 11.47 9.19
N SER A 449 26.06 11.06 8.44
CA SER A 449 24.91 11.88 8.09
C SER A 449 24.03 12.14 9.31
N ALA A 450 23.49 13.35 9.42
CA ALA A 450 22.48 13.70 10.42
C ALA A 450 21.18 12.88 10.25
N SER A 451 20.18 13.12 11.09
CA SER A 451 18.88 12.43 11.00
C SER A 451 18.29 12.51 9.58
N GLY A 452 17.67 11.41 9.16
CA GLY A 452 16.94 11.30 7.90
C GLY A 452 15.60 12.03 7.93
N VAL A 453 14.77 11.82 6.89
CA VAL A 453 13.43 12.41 6.79
C VAL A 453 12.44 11.68 7.72
N ALA A 454 12.62 10.38 7.93
CA ALA A 454 11.77 9.61 8.84
C ALA A 454 12.12 9.91 10.32
N THR A 455 11.10 10.27 11.10
CA THR A 455 11.24 10.60 12.53
C THR A 455 11.04 9.40 13.46
N LYS A 456 10.45 8.32 12.96
CA LYS A 456 10.25 7.04 13.66
C LYS A 456 10.90 5.92 12.86
N LEU A 457 11.33 4.88 13.58
CA LEU A 457 11.85 3.67 12.96
C LEU A 457 10.68 2.87 12.34
N PRO A 458 10.75 2.52 11.04
CA PRO A 458 9.74 1.69 10.42
C PRO A 458 9.65 0.32 11.09
N VAL A 459 8.43 -0.20 11.24
CA VAL A 459 8.13 -1.54 11.77
C VAL A 459 7.33 -2.40 10.80
N ASP A 460 6.82 -1.80 9.73
CA ASP A 460 5.92 -2.36 8.72
C ASP A 460 6.59 -2.57 7.36
N LEU A 461 7.92 -2.79 7.37
CA LEU A 461 8.74 -2.98 6.18
C LEU A 461 9.21 -4.42 6.03
N ASP A 462 9.50 -4.84 4.80
CA ASP A 462 10.17 -6.10 4.54
C ASP A 462 11.59 -6.15 5.14
N PRO A 463 12.16 -7.35 5.38
CA PRO A 463 13.47 -7.48 6.04
C PRO A 463 14.61 -6.70 5.39
N VAL A 464 14.60 -6.52 4.07
CA VAL A 464 15.63 -5.75 3.37
C VAL A 464 15.38 -4.26 3.59
N SER A 465 14.16 -3.79 3.34
CA SER A 465 13.79 -2.39 3.53
C SER A 465 13.99 -1.94 4.98
N LEU A 466 13.67 -2.79 5.96
CA LEU A 466 13.87 -2.54 7.39
C LEU A 466 15.32 -2.17 7.74
N LEU A 467 16.29 -2.83 7.11
CA LEU A 467 17.71 -2.56 7.33
C LEU A 467 18.23 -1.44 6.44
N VAL A 468 17.85 -1.40 5.16
CA VAL A 468 18.49 -0.51 4.17
C VAL A 468 17.89 0.89 4.15
N VAL A 469 16.55 1.03 4.26
CA VAL A 469 15.85 2.32 4.16
C VAL A 469 16.37 3.37 5.14
N PRO A 470 16.64 3.07 6.44
CA PRO A 470 17.17 4.07 7.36
C PRO A 470 18.53 4.66 6.97
N HIS A 471 19.37 3.91 6.24
CA HIS A 471 20.64 4.42 5.72
C HIS A 471 20.42 5.27 4.48
N LEU A 472 19.57 4.83 3.56
CA LEU A 472 19.24 5.55 2.34
C LEU A 472 18.54 6.88 2.63
N ASP A 473 17.65 6.90 3.62
CA ASP A 473 16.93 8.11 4.05
C ASP A 473 17.90 9.17 4.59
N ARG A 474 18.90 8.77 5.38
CA ARG A 474 19.98 9.66 5.85
C ARG A 474 20.82 10.21 4.70
N ILE A 475 21.20 9.36 3.75
CA ILE A 475 21.98 9.76 2.57
C ILE A 475 21.16 10.73 1.69
N TYR A 476 19.90 10.42 1.43
CA TYR A 476 19.00 11.26 0.64
C TYR A 476 18.85 12.64 1.27
N ALA A 477 18.59 12.70 2.58
CA ALA A 477 18.51 13.96 3.32
C ALA A 477 19.83 14.76 3.25
N GLU A 478 20.98 14.08 3.29
CA GLU A 478 22.29 14.72 3.17
C GLU A 478 22.55 15.26 1.76
N MET A 479 22.19 14.52 0.70
CA MET A 479 22.23 15.02 -0.68
C MET A 479 21.37 16.29 -0.82
N GLY A 480 20.17 16.28 -0.25
CA GLY A 480 19.30 17.47 -0.19
C GLY A 480 19.94 18.65 0.54
N ARG A 481 20.60 18.43 1.69
CA ARG A 481 21.34 19.48 2.42
C ARG A 481 22.49 20.07 1.59
N ARG A 482 23.18 19.26 0.79
CA ARG A 482 24.24 19.73 -0.12
C ARG A 482 23.73 20.54 -1.32
N CYS A 483 22.44 20.43 -1.61
CA CYS A 483 21.76 21.29 -2.59
C CYS A 483 21.27 22.61 -2.00
N ALA A 484 21.39 22.84 -0.68
CA ALA A 484 20.91 24.06 -0.05
C ALA A 484 21.56 25.32 -0.68
N GLY A 485 20.72 26.30 -1.04
CA GLY A 485 21.15 27.54 -1.69
C GLY A 485 21.38 27.46 -3.19
N ARG A 486 21.16 26.29 -3.83
CA ARG A 486 21.12 26.19 -5.30
C ARG A 486 19.76 26.68 -5.82
N GLU A 487 19.75 27.26 -7.01
CA GLU A 487 18.53 27.73 -7.68
C GLU A 487 17.79 26.55 -8.34
N GLY A 488 16.51 26.38 -8.00
CA GLY A 488 15.64 25.33 -8.52
C GLY A 488 15.49 24.13 -7.59
N ASP A 489 14.81 23.10 -8.07
CA ASP A 489 14.44 21.94 -7.27
C ASP A 489 15.63 20.95 -7.06
N PRO A 490 15.89 20.49 -5.83
CA PRO A 490 17.03 19.64 -5.51
C PRO A 490 17.02 18.28 -6.24
N HIS A 491 15.84 17.76 -6.61
CA HIS A 491 15.71 16.47 -7.31
C HIS A 491 16.42 16.47 -8.67
N ARG A 492 16.68 17.65 -9.25
CA ARG A 492 17.52 17.80 -10.46
C ARG A 492 18.89 17.16 -10.29
N TRP A 493 19.51 17.30 -9.12
CA TRP A 493 20.85 16.77 -8.83
C TRP A 493 20.79 15.48 -8.02
N VAL A 494 19.84 15.38 -7.09
CA VAL A 494 19.75 14.22 -6.19
C VAL A 494 19.33 12.96 -6.94
N ASN A 495 18.31 13.02 -7.82
CA ASN A 495 17.77 11.79 -8.41
C ASN A 495 18.80 11.01 -9.26
N PRO A 496 19.60 11.65 -10.14
CA PRO A 496 20.62 10.95 -10.94
C PRO A 496 21.74 10.33 -10.09
N GLU A 497 22.09 10.93 -8.96
CA GLU A 497 23.14 10.42 -8.08
C GLU A 497 22.60 9.37 -7.08
N PHE A 498 21.32 9.47 -6.70
CA PHE A 498 20.69 8.58 -5.74
C PHE A 498 20.17 7.28 -6.38
N HIS A 499 19.49 7.34 -7.53
CA HIS A 499 18.86 6.16 -8.11
C HIS A 499 19.80 5.35 -9.00
N GLY A 500 20.74 6.00 -9.70
CA GLY A 500 21.67 5.33 -10.59
C GLY A 500 21.87 6.07 -11.91
N TRP A 501 22.88 5.66 -12.67
CA TRP A 501 23.32 6.36 -13.88
C TRP A 501 22.23 6.47 -14.97
N TRP A 502 21.25 5.58 -14.96
CA TRP A 502 20.15 5.55 -15.92
C TRP A 502 19.10 6.63 -15.68
N ALA A 503 19.04 7.23 -14.50
CA ALA A 503 18.16 8.38 -14.27
C ALA A 503 18.68 9.57 -15.09
N GLY A 504 17.86 10.03 -16.04
CA GLY A 504 18.26 11.05 -17.00
C GLY A 504 18.78 12.32 -16.31
N ARG A 505 19.80 12.97 -16.87
CA ARG A 505 20.31 14.25 -16.34
C ARG A 505 19.55 15.47 -16.89
N GLY A 506 18.72 15.28 -17.90
CA GLY A 506 17.73 16.27 -18.33
C GLY A 506 16.63 16.36 -17.29
N PHE A 507 16.23 17.59 -16.93
CA PHE A 507 15.23 17.83 -15.88
C PHE A 507 14.22 18.90 -16.34
N ARG A 508 12.95 18.63 -16.10
CA ARG A 508 11.84 19.58 -16.29
C ARG A 508 10.98 19.60 -15.03
N ILE A 509 10.55 20.81 -14.67
CA ILE A 509 9.61 21.10 -13.60
C ILE A 509 8.62 22.15 -14.13
N ASN A 510 7.32 22.02 -13.84
CA ASN A 510 6.29 23.00 -14.22
C ASN A 510 5.73 23.79 -13.03
N VAL A 511 6.42 23.77 -11.89
CA VAL A 511 6.04 24.48 -10.67
C VAL A 511 7.22 25.34 -10.22
N ASP A 512 6.95 26.61 -9.92
CA ASP A 512 7.92 27.47 -9.25
C ASP A 512 8.12 26.99 -7.81
N VAL A 513 9.37 26.76 -7.40
CA VAL A 513 9.68 26.17 -6.10
C VAL A 513 9.38 27.13 -4.95
N GLU A 514 9.43 28.45 -5.18
CA GLU A 514 9.20 29.46 -4.15
C GLU A 514 7.71 29.77 -3.98
N SER A 515 6.99 30.01 -5.09
CA SER A 515 5.57 30.38 -5.05
C SER A 515 4.63 29.18 -5.08
N GLY A 516 5.04 28.05 -5.66
CA GLY A 516 4.19 26.90 -5.92
C GLY A 516 3.24 27.09 -7.13
N ASP A 517 3.39 28.17 -7.89
CA ASP A 517 2.60 28.45 -9.09
C ASP A 517 3.09 27.66 -10.30
N LEU A 518 2.20 27.45 -11.27
CA LEU A 518 2.53 26.82 -12.54
C LEU A 518 3.40 27.72 -13.41
N VAL A 519 4.47 27.15 -13.98
CA VAL A 519 5.42 27.83 -14.88
C VAL A 519 5.70 26.99 -16.12
N ASP A 520 5.80 27.65 -17.28
CA ASP A 520 6.13 27.04 -18.59
C ASP A 520 5.39 25.70 -18.88
N LEU A 521 4.08 25.67 -18.63
CA LEU A 521 3.31 24.42 -18.71
C LEU A 521 3.29 23.83 -20.14
N ASP A 522 3.17 24.68 -21.16
CA ASP A 522 3.22 24.26 -22.57
C ASP A 522 4.58 23.62 -22.92
N GLY A 523 5.68 24.32 -22.60
CA GLY A 523 7.03 23.82 -22.80
C GLY A 523 7.27 22.51 -22.06
N PHE A 524 6.86 22.42 -20.79
CA PHE A 524 6.95 21.20 -19.98
C PHE A 524 6.25 20.01 -20.63
N LEU A 525 4.99 20.17 -21.03
CA LEU A 525 4.20 19.09 -21.62
C LEU A 525 4.77 18.64 -22.96
N ARG A 526 5.15 19.57 -23.85
CA ARG A 526 5.78 19.23 -25.13
C ARG A 526 7.05 18.39 -24.95
N HIS A 527 7.86 18.70 -23.94
CA HIS A 527 9.04 17.89 -23.61
C HIS A 527 8.66 16.49 -23.11
N PHE A 528 7.63 16.36 -22.28
CA PHE A 528 7.17 15.06 -21.80
C PHE A 528 6.67 14.18 -22.96
N TYR A 529 5.85 14.74 -23.86
CA TYR A 529 5.43 14.07 -25.09
C TYR A 529 6.64 13.66 -25.94
N GLY A 530 7.54 14.61 -26.22
CA GLY A 530 8.72 14.36 -27.05
C GLY A 530 9.66 13.28 -26.50
N ALA A 531 9.80 13.18 -25.18
CA ALA A 531 10.66 12.19 -24.54
C ALA A 531 9.99 10.82 -24.36
N TYR A 532 8.71 10.78 -23.99
CA TYR A 532 8.07 9.55 -23.51
C TYR A 532 6.99 8.96 -24.43
N HIS A 533 6.36 9.77 -25.27
CA HIS A 533 5.22 9.29 -26.07
C HIS A 533 5.70 8.65 -27.38
N PRO A 534 5.40 7.36 -27.66
CA PRO A 534 5.91 6.63 -28.84
C PRO A 534 5.66 7.33 -30.19
N PHE A 535 4.56 8.06 -30.33
CA PHE A 535 4.26 8.81 -31.57
C PHE A 535 5.13 10.07 -31.78
N TYR A 536 5.80 10.56 -30.74
CA TYR A 536 6.61 11.79 -30.77
C TYR A 536 8.10 11.55 -30.50
N ASN A 537 8.47 10.39 -29.93
CA ASN A 537 9.85 10.08 -29.59
C ASN A 537 10.56 9.15 -30.60
N GLY A 538 9.95 8.95 -31.79
CA GLY A 538 10.50 8.03 -32.78
C GLY A 538 10.25 6.55 -32.45
N ASN A 539 9.17 6.26 -31.70
CA ASN A 539 8.77 4.92 -31.26
C ASN A 539 9.83 4.22 -30.40
N GLN A 540 10.57 5.01 -29.60
CA GLN A 540 11.56 4.48 -28.67
C GLN A 540 10.87 4.09 -27.36
N PRO A 541 10.97 2.83 -26.91
CA PRO A 541 10.47 2.45 -25.61
C PRO A 541 11.37 3.02 -24.52
N LEU A 542 10.79 3.25 -23.33
CA LEU A 542 11.59 3.60 -22.17
C LEU A 542 12.50 2.43 -21.78
N ILE A 543 13.81 2.66 -21.73
CA ILE A 543 14.81 1.61 -21.49
C ILE A 543 14.87 1.25 -20.00
N HIS A 544 14.89 2.27 -19.14
CA HIS A 544 15.01 2.10 -17.69
C HIS A 544 13.95 2.95 -16.96
N PRO A 545 13.40 2.46 -15.85
CA PRO A 545 12.55 3.24 -14.97
C PRO A 545 13.10 4.63 -14.67
N GLN A 546 12.28 5.67 -14.88
CA GLN A 546 12.67 7.06 -14.65
C GLN A 546 11.98 7.66 -13.43
N PRO A 547 12.71 8.42 -12.59
CA PRO A 547 12.11 9.14 -11.48
C PRO A 547 11.21 10.26 -11.98
N ALA A 548 10.00 10.32 -11.42
CA ALA A 548 9.02 11.35 -11.71
C ALA A 548 8.28 11.74 -10.43
N GLY A 549 7.69 12.92 -10.44
CA GLY A 549 6.88 13.44 -9.35
C GLY A 549 5.50 13.82 -9.86
N VAL A 550 4.49 13.43 -9.09
CA VAL A 550 3.09 13.71 -9.38
C VAL A 550 2.47 14.57 -8.28
N ALA A 551 1.57 15.45 -8.68
CA ALA A 551 0.64 16.14 -7.80
C ALA A 551 -0.49 15.17 -7.47
N VAL A 552 -0.53 14.69 -6.23
CA VAL A 552 -1.59 13.79 -5.77
C VAL A 552 -2.77 14.64 -5.35
N THR A 553 -3.95 14.17 -5.75
CA THR A 553 -5.24 14.76 -5.41
C THR A 553 -6.13 13.74 -4.74
N ASP A 554 -7.10 14.20 -3.95
CA ASP A 554 -8.18 13.35 -3.45
C ASP A 554 -9.23 13.07 -4.55
N SER A 555 -10.24 12.25 -4.24
CA SER A 555 -11.36 11.95 -5.13
C SER A 555 -12.19 13.17 -5.55
N ALA A 556 -12.07 14.29 -4.82
CA ALA A 556 -12.67 15.58 -5.16
C ALA A 556 -11.72 16.47 -6.00
N ALA A 557 -10.62 15.91 -6.51
CA ALA A 557 -9.58 16.57 -7.29
C ALA A 557 -8.84 17.70 -6.54
N ARG A 558 -8.91 17.73 -5.20
CA ARG A 558 -8.18 18.72 -4.39
C ARG A 558 -6.75 18.25 -4.16
N PHE A 559 -5.80 19.17 -4.29
CA PHE A 559 -4.39 18.87 -4.07
C PHE A 559 -4.11 18.47 -2.61
N ILE A 560 -3.54 17.28 -2.40
CA ILE A 560 -3.16 16.79 -1.07
C ILE A 560 -1.65 16.77 -0.84
N GLY A 561 -0.85 16.71 -1.91
CA GLY A 561 0.60 16.76 -1.77
C GLY A 561 1.36 16.28 -3.01
N TRP A 562 2.68 16.45 -2.94
CA TRP A 562 3.61 15.95 -3.94
C TRP A 562 4.00 14.51 -3.61
N HIS A 563 4.07 13.65 -4.62
CA HIS A 563 4.49 12.27 -4.44
C HIS A 563 5.46 11.83 -5.51
N ALA A 564 6.37 10.93 -5.16
CA ALA A 564 7.40 10.44 -6.06
C ALA A 564 7.05 9.03 -6.56
N ILE A 565 7.15 8.83 -7.88
CA ILE A 565 6.83 7.58 -8.58
C ILE A 565 7.92 7.26 -9.62
N ALA A 566 7.89 6.05 -10.16
CA ALA A 566 8.78 5.64 -11.24
C ALA A 566 8.00 5.39 -12.54
N VAL A 567 8.27 6.14 -13.61
CA VAL A 567 7.72 5.81 -14.94
C VAL A 567 8.44 4.57 -15.45
N LEU A 568 7.69 3.52 -15.79
CA LEU A 568 8.24 2.22 -16.19
C LEU A 568 8.22 2.05 -17.71
N ARG A 569 7.12 2.43 -18.36
CA ARG A 569 6.95 2.35 -19.81
C ARG A 569 5.75 3.19 -20.27
N VAL A 570 5.75 3.51 -21.55
CA VAL A 570 4.61 4.12 -22.24
C VAL A 570 4.28 3.27 -23.46
N SER A 571 3.04 2.81 -23.55
CA SER A 571 2.60 1.97 -24.67
C SER A 571 1.08 2.01 -24.83
N LEU A 572 0.60 1.54 -25.99
CA LEU A 572 -0.81 1.27 -26.20
C LEU A 572 -1.28 0.12 -25.30
N ASP A 573 -2.49 0.25 -24.76
CA ASP A 573 -3.20 -0.81 -24.08
C ASP A 573 -3.95 -1.72 -25.07
N PRO A 574 -4.64 -2.79 -24.61
CA PRO A 574 -5.43 -3.66 -25.48
C PRO A 574 -6.57 -2.98 -26.25
N ASN A 575 -6.99 -1.78 -25.83
CA ASN A 575 -8.03 -0.96 -26.46
C ASN A 575 -7.42 0.16 -27.31
N GLU A 576 -6.13 0.08 -27.64
CA GLU A 576 -5.40 1.08 -28.44
C GLU A 576 -5.37 2.48 -27.82
N THR A 577 -5.49 2.58 -26.49
CA THR A 577 -5.29 3.84 -25.76
C THR A 577 -3.84 3.95 -25.31
N MET A 578 -3.18 5.08 -25.59
CA MET A 578 -1.83 5.32 -25.08
C MET A 578 -1.85 5.53 -23.57
N ARG A 579 -1.05 4.76 -22.83
CA ARG A 579 -0.99 4.82 -21.36
C ARG A 579 0.42 4.95 -20.86
N VAL A 580 0.57 5.62 -19.72
CA VAL A 580 1.78 5.62 -18.92
C VAL A 580 1.63 4.57 -17.84
N TYR A 581 2.57 3.63 -17.78
CA TYR A 581 2.66 2.62 -16.74
C TYR A 581 3.77 3.01 -15.78
N PHE A 582 3.48 2.98 -14.50
CA PHE A 582 4.36 3.48 -13.45
C PHE A 582 4.28 2.63 -12.19
N TYR A 583 5.31 2.72 -11.36
CA TYR A 583 5.34 2.12 -10.03
C TYR A 583 5.17 3.20 -8.97
N ASN A 584 4.27 2.93 -8.02
CA ASN A 584 3.95 3.77 -6.89
C ASN A 584 4.28 3.02 -5.57
N PRO A 585 5.23 3.50 -4.76
CA PRO A 585 5.67 2.79 -3.54
C PRO A 585 4.68 2.89 -2.37
N ASN A 586 3.52 3.55 -2.52
CA ASN A 586 2.63 3.91 -1.41
C ASN A 586 1.69 2.78 -0.91
N ASN A 587 2.05 1.50 -1.11
CA ASN A 587 1.29 0.29 -0.75
C ASN A 587 -0.11 0.13 -1.41
N ASP A 588 -0.72 1.21 -1.89
CA ASP A 588 -1.94 1.23 -2.68
C ASP A 588 -1.79 2.10 -3.92
N SER A 589 -1.62 1.46 -5.07
CA SER A 589 -1.50 2.15 -6.35
C SER A 589 -2.85 2.47 -7.02
N GLY A 590 -3.97 1.89 -6.58
CA GLY A 590 -5.28 2.00 -7.25
C GLY A 590 -6.11 3.17 -6.75
N GLN A 591 -5.54 4.37 -6.77
CA GLN A 591 -6.13 5.57 -6.16
C GLN A 591 -7.06 6.33 -7.11
N ASP A 592 -8.11 6.94 -6.56
CA ASP A 592 -8.96 7.92 -7.25
C ASP A 592 -8.39 9.33 -7.01
N TRP A 593 -7.96 9.98 -8.09
CA TRP A 593 -7.38 11.32 -8.10
C TRP A 593 -8.40 12.39 -8.55
N GLY A 594 -9.69 12.05 -8.61
CA GLY A 594 -10.78 12.97 -8.92
C GLY A 594 -10.83 13.41 -10.38
N ASP A 595 -11.91 14.11 -10.75
CA ASP A 595 -12.17 14.54 -12.15
C ASP A 595 -12.16 13.36 -13.16
N GLY A 596 -12.56 12.17 -12.71
CA GLY A 596 -12.57 10.95 -13.51
C GLY A 596 -11.18 10.32 -13.74
N VAL A 597 -10.13 10.79 -13.05
CA VAL A 597 -8.78 10.23 -13.11
C VAL A 597 -8.63 9.16 -12.04
N VAL A 598 -8.83 7.89 -12.43
CA VAL A 598 -8.73 6.73 -11.55
C VAL A 598 -7.57 5.84 -11.98
N VAL A 599 -6.59 5.65 -11.11
CA VAL A 599 -5.41 4.84 -11.41
C VAL A 599 -5.80 3.37 -11.51
N SER A 600 -5.45 2.76 -12.64
CA SER A 600 -5.70 1.34 -12.90
C SER A 600 -4.51 0.49 -12.45
N THR A 601 -4.75 -0.66 -11.82
CA THR A 601 -3.70 -1.65 -11.48
C THR A 601 -3.86 -2.96 -12.26
N ALA A 602 -4.89 -3.05 -13.10
CA ALA A 602 -5.18 -4.17 -13.99
C ALA A 602 -6.20 -3.77 -15.06
N GLY A 603 -6.34 -4.63 -16.09
CA GLY A 603 -7.36 -4.51 -17.12
C GLY A 603 -6.97 -3.70 -18.36
N HIS A 604 -5.88 -2.92 -18.29
CA HIS A 604 -5.37 -2.09 -19.37
C HIS A 604 -3.92 -2.46 -19.74
N GLY A 605 -3.58 -3.74 -19.59
CA GLY A 605 -2.25 -4.27 -19.93
C GLY A 605 -1.18 -4.05 -18.88
N GLU A 606 -1.53 -3.69 -17.65
CA GLU A 606 -0.62 -3.65 -16.50
C GLU A 606 -0.03 -5.04 -16.23
N ARG A 607 1.27 -5.07 -15.93
CA ARG A 607 1.95 -6.21 -15.31
C ARG A 607 1.78 -6.13 -13.79
N PHE A 608 1.96 -7.24 -13.09
CA PHE A 608 1.89 -7.25 -11.63
C PHE A 608 2.82 -6.19 -11.01
N GLY A 609 2.25 -5.37 -10.12
CA GLY A 609 2.92 -4.24 -9.47
C GLY A 609 2.96 -2.94 -10.28
N GLU A 610 2.51 -2.94 -11.54
CA GLU A 610 2.32 -1.71 -12.31
C GLU A 610 0.98 -1.04 -12.00
N ALA A 611 1.01 0.29 -11.99
CA ALA A 611 -0.16 1.15 -12.06
C ALA A 611 -0.17 1.84 -13.43
N SER A 612 -1.33 2.31 -13.89
CA SER A 612 -1.40 3.02 -15.17
C SER A 612 -2.52 4.05 -15.25
N LEU A 613 -2.31 5.04 -16.11
CA LEU A 613 -3.30 6.03 -16.52
C LEU A 613 -3.19 6.28 -18.04
N PRO A 614 -4.28 6.68 -18.70
CA PRO A 614 -4.21 7.31 -20.02
C PRO A 614 -3.17 8.43 -20.03
N PHE A 615 -2.43 8.56 -21.13
CA PHE A 615 -1.26 9.44 -21.20
C PHE A 615 -1.56 10.88 -20.78
N GLU A 616 -2.66 11.45 -21.29
CA GLU A 616 -3.09 12.82 -20.98
C GLU A 616 -3.45 13.00 -19.51
N GLN A 617 -4.13 12.01 -18.90
CA GLN A 617 -4.49 12.04 -17.49
C GLN A 617 -3.24 11.95 -16.60
N PHE A 618 -2.29 11.07 -16.94
CA PHE A 618 -1.00 11.01 -16.23
C PHE A 618 -0.23 12.33 -16.36
N ALA A 619 -0.09 12.86 -17.59
CA ALA A 619 0.62 14.11 -17.85
C ALA A 619 -0.01 15.30 -17.08
N SER A 620 -1.33 15.26 -16.85
CA SER A 620 -2.04 16.28 -16.07
C SER A 620 -1.72 16.27 -14.57
N ARG A 621 -1.07 15.22 -14.06
CA ARG A 621 -0.64 15.09 -12.67
C ARG A 621 0.87 15.19 -12.53
N LEU A 622 1.62 15.09 -13.62
CA LEU A 622 3.06 15.18 -13.63
C LEU A 622 3.53 16.61 -13.36
N TYR A 623 4.43 16.79 -12.41
CA TYR A 623 5.04 18.10 -12.14
C TYR A 623 6.56 18.13 -12.29
N ILE A 624 7.23 16.98 -12.13
CA ILE A 624 8.66 16.82 -12.42
C ILE A 624 8.92 15.51 -13.16
N PHE A 625 9.86 15.54 -14.09
CA PHE A 625 10.41 14.33 -14.71
C PHE A 625 11.86 14.53 -15.16
N HIS A 626 12.55 13.40 -15.28
CA HIS A 626 13.89 13.32 -15.88
C HIS A 626 13.82 12.79 -17.31
N PHE A 627 14.77 13.14 -18.16
CA PHE A 627 14.83 12.69 -19.56
C PHE A 627 16.28 12.70 -20.08
N ASP A 628 16.53 12.06 -21.22
CA ASP A 628 17.81 12.18 -21.93
C ASP A 628 17.82 13.44 -22.81
N PRO A 629 18.69 14.45 -22.53
CA PRO A 629 18.78 15.66 -23.35
C PRO A 629 19.20 15.42 -24.81
N LEU A 630 19.81 14.27 -25.10
CA LEU A 630 20.26 13.90 -26.44
C LEU A 630 19.17 13.20 -27.25
N GLU A 631 18.06 12.84 -26.62
CA GLU A 631 16.90 12.21 -27.26
C GLU A 631 15.63 13.08 -27.08
N PRO A 632 15.60 14.31 -27.61
CA PRO A 632 14.50 15.24 -27.36
C PRO A 632 13.18 14.86 -28.05
N GLY A 633 13.19 13.90 -28.98
CA GLY A 633 12.05 13.58 -29.85
C GLY A 633 11.61 14.75 -30.73
N THR A 634 10.31 14.83 -31.01
CA THR A 634 9.69 15.88 -31.86
C THR A 634 8.68 16.74 -31.08
N PRO A 635 9.09 17.50 -30.04
CA PRO A 635 8.17 18.29 -29.21
C PRO A 635 7.37 19.34 -30.01
N ALA A 636 7.92 19.81 -31.14
CA ALA A 636 7.25 20.73 -32.06
C ALA A 636 6.10 20.09 -32.85
N ALA A 637 6.01 18.76 -32.93
CA ALA A 637 4.93 18.06 -33.61
C ALA A 637 3.68 17.86 -32.74
N VAL A 638 3.78 18.09 -31.43
CA VAL A 638 2.66 18.00 -30.49
C VAL A 638 1.66 19.11 -30.78
N THR A 639 0.39 18.77 -30.91
CA THR A 639 -0.66 19.74 -31.25
C THR A 639 -1.11 20.53 -30.04
N GLN A 640 -1.61 21.75 -30.24
CA GLN A 640 -2.19 22.53 -29.13
C GLN A 640 -3.41 21.83 -28.53
N ASP A 641 -4.25 21.20 -29.36
CA ASP A 641 -5.43 20.47 -28.91
C ASP A 641 -5.10 19.33 -27.91
N GLU A 642 -3.96 18.65 -28.08
CA GLU A 642 -3.48 17.66 -27.11
C GLU A 642 -3.10 18.30 -25.78
N LEU A 643 -2.39 19.42 -25.83
CA LEU A 643 -1.97 20.14 -24.63
C LEU A 643 -3.17 20.71 -23.88
N ASP A 644 -4.13 21.29 -24.60
CA ASP A 644 -5.34 21.89 -24.02
C ASP A 644 -6.18 20.86 -23.25
N ARG A 645 -6.22 19.60 -23.70
CA ARG A 645 -6.88 18.51 -22.96
C ARG A 645 -6.19 18.25 -21.62
N VAL A 646 -4.85 18.17 -21.61
CA VAL A 646 -4.07 17.97 -20.38
C VAL A 646 -4.22 19.17 -19.43
N VAL A 647 -4.11 20.39 -19.96
CA VAL A 647 -4.29 21.64 -19.20
C VAL A 647 -5.68 21.72 -18.60
N GLY A 648 -6.72 21.28 -19.32
CA GLY A 648 -8.08 21.22 -18.79
C GLY A 648 -8.21 20.36 -17.52
N PHE A 649 -7.53 19.21 -17.46
CA PHE A 649 -7.48 18.38 -16.24
C PHE A 649 -6.71 19.05 -15.09
N ILE A 650 -5.67 19.83 -15.40
CA ILE A 650 -4.90 20.59 -14.40
C ILE A 650 -5.78 21.69 -13.80
N GLN A 651 -6.49 22.45 -14.64
CA GLN A 651 -7.35 23.57 -14.26
C GLN A 651 -8.51 23.17 -13.35
N ARG A 652 -9.07 21.98 -13.56
CA ARG A 652 -10.18 21.46 -12.74
C ARG A 652 -9.72 20.70 -11.49
N SER A 653 -8.42 20.72 -11.18
CA SER A 653 -7.83 19.97 -10.07
C SER A 653 -6.77 20.79 -9.33
N TRP A 654 -5.57 20.24 -9.15
CA TRP A 654 -4.48 20.83 -8.38
C TRP A 654 -3.96 22.16 -8.95
N GLY A 655 -4.17 22.44 -10.24
CA GLY A 655 -3.72 23.67 -10.87
C GLY A 655 -4.66 24.87 -10.70
N ALA A 656 -5.89 24.67 -10.19
CA ALA A 656 -6.94 25.70 -10.15
C ALA A 656 -6.48 27.03 -9.54
N ASP A 657 -5.79 26.97 -8.39
CA ASP A 657 -5.32 28.14 -7.66
C ASP A 657 -3.86 28.54 -7.98
N ARG A 658 -3.24 27.87 -8.97
CA ARG A 658 -1.79 27.97 -9.28
C ARG A 658 -1.51 28.58 -10.66
N MET A 659 -2.54 29.04 -11.38
CA MET A 659 -2.40 29.56 -12.74
C MET A 659 -2.13 31.06 -12.83
N ALA A 660 -2.03 31.78 -11.72
CA ALA A 660 -2.02 33.25 -11.68
C ALA A 660 -0.90 33.92 -12.51
N ALA A 661 0.17 33.20 -12.85
CA ALA A 661 1.25 33.68 -13.72
C ALA A 661 1.05 33.38 -15.22
N VAL A 662 0.27 32.36 -15.59
CA VAL A 662 0.16 31.88 -16.98
C VAL A 662 -0.69 32.82 -17.85
N GLU A 663 -1.65 33.53 -17.27
CA GLU A 663 -2.51 34.49 -18.00
C GLU A 663 -1.82 35.83 -18.36
N THR A 664 -0.61 36.10 -17.85
CA THR A 664 0.08 37.39 -18.09
C THR A 664 1.10 37.37 -19.23
N ALA A 665 1.30 36.24 -19.90
CA ALA A 665 2.25 36.08 -21.01
C ALA A 665 1.59 35.79 -22.38
N GLY A 666 0.32 36.17 -22.55
CA GLY A 666 -0.42 36.13 -23.82
C GLY A 666 -0.29 37.41 -24.64
#